data_AF-A0A813JQZ5-F1
#
_entry.id   AF-A0A813JQZ5-F1
#
_cell.length_a   1.000
_cell.length_b   1.000
_cell.length_c   1.000
_cell.angle_alpha   90.00
_cell.angle_beta   90.00
_cell.angle_gamma   90.00
#
_symmetry.space_group_name_H-M   'P 1'
#
loop_
_entity.id
_entity.type
_entity.pdbx_description
1 polymer ?
#
loop_
_entity_poly.entity_id
_entity_poly.type
_entity_poly.pdbx_seq_one_letter_code
_entity_poly.pdbx_strand_id
1 'polypeptide(L)'
;MVVESATLDAAVAAGINLNQNAFLLIHGWTAGPLLLEFAAKLAAPLCRGSLTAAQVAAETGAKEGPLAIVLRTCSALGYLDFDPSAGTYSAVQGSELDELLRCLGPDSEASKALSRIYTEACPPFKLPSEQATVCLDAWRQHRPSWKNSKSKALAILMDGMVLAPLLTSITYFARWDEQGLDLGKDKALERLDFSKLDASSRVLLGEIFEELGVGSVTAQGTVSVSSKGSLAIQRVYSYYVPTSYSPLLARFRQVLYEEPGWGFTGDMDEDEGEIHVERTLNVVGSGAQHQTLFKDLMRHVHEVFADENFEAQPEFVVDTGCGDGHLLQVIYEHVKNHTPRGKVLDKHPLTMVGVDFNEKSRIATACNLGNHDVPHKVIAGDIGKPSSIMAQLKRKKVDPNKSLHVRSFLDHDRPYIAPKNQLEEGSAVAAFAKAQMADFVHLNKEGEPVPATELFASLVEHMARWGDALEGSFGLCMLEVMQLDVPTTKRFMNDCVSFHFDIVQCLSRQYMISAVAFAMGGAMAGLFPTDFKSVQNYPEQGNYCRMMNQHLVRRPYKIRFAELADLPTLEKLEAKTWAQNLRAAAEVLRKRLETSPTSNLVCEVNGEVVAVLYMQRVSTLEAVQSEKFMQISDSHTPGGRILQLIAISADPEVSGMHIGTDLRSFALLLARLDPTVDSVIGVTRCADFAGRSGSLQDYVDGHVSGLHSDKTLGFHTGYGASVLRLVPDFRPEDTENSGTGVLIQYQVKAWVASSTSSSSSTAKGTKTTGATSEAPGLEILAEIMEDIGYTLDRTDLSQGFFSYGIDSLELVRIRNRLIAALGRELPATLLLDFPNVQDLADQLDKERGLGATAPQAPEGETEGGSNQEQNAETGWASIDLEQMKQLQEKLNKLYALPQNQKKLGELAAKYLPDKSRYLSSIEPVMAEVEGPVLLAFGLADDMKPATVQKARKGFTPCVKRLGRRNPEVLERDQELLKLLKLAD
;
A
#
# COMPACT_ATOMS: atom_id res chain seq x y z
N MET A 1 4.62 24.05 10.34
CA MET A 1 3.77 24.87 9.44
C MET A 1 2.39 24.25 9.41
N VAL A 2 1.37 25.01 9.80
CA VAL A 2 -0.04 24.65 9.58
C VAL A 2 -0.27 24.75 8.08
N VAL A 3 -0.38 23.61 7.39
CA VAL A 3 -0.99 23.63 6.06
C VAL A 3 -2.48 23.78 6.33
N GLU A 4 -2.97 25.00 6.12
CA GLU A 4 -4.40 25.30 6.07
C GLU A 4 -5.10 24.23 5.22
N SER A 5 -6.25 23.77 5.67
CA SER A 5 -7.07 22.80 4.96
C SER A 5 -7.25 23.26 3.52
N ALA A 6 -6.59 22.60 2.57
CA ALA A 6 -7.01 22.69 1.19
C ALA A 6 -8.46 22.17 1.17
N THR A 7 -9.42 23.07 0.94
CA THR A 7 -10.80 22.65 0.69
C THR A 7 -10.80 21.70 -0.50
N LEU A 8 -11.78 20.79 -0.56
CA LEU A 8 -11.92 19.83 -1.65
C LEU A 8 -11.88 20.54 -3.03
N ASP A 9 -12.33 21.80 -3.09
CA ASP A 9 -12.28 22.67 -4.27
C ASP A 9 -10.89 23.18 -4.68
N ALA A 10 -9.95 23.35 -3.76
CA ALA A 10 -8.60 23.82 -4.09
C ALA A 10 -7.82 22.80 -4.96
N ALA A 11 -8.21 21.53 -4.92
CA ALA A 11 -7.64 20.45 -5.73
C ALA A 11 -8.23 20.34 -7.15
N VAL A 12 -9.35 21.02 -7.45
CA VAL A 12 -10.12 20.86 -8.69
C VAL A 12 -9.98 22.09 -9.58
N ALA A 13 -8.76 22.35 -10.06
CA ALA A 13 -8.45 23.56 -10.84
C ALA A 13 -8.91 23.51 -12.31
N ALA A 14 -9.10 22.32 -12.93
CA ALA A 14 -9.14 22.19 -14.40
C ALA A 14 -10.31 21.36 -15.02
N GLY A 15 -11.32 20.96 -14.26
CA GLY A 15 -12.40 20.07 -14.74
C GLY A 15 -12.18 18.60 -14.38
N ILE A 16 -13.05 17.69 -14.84
CA ILE A 16 -12.90 16.25 -14.55
C ILE A 16 -11.80 15.65 -15.43
N ASN A 17 -10.85 14.94 -14.82
CA ASN A 17 -9.78 14.23 -15.50
C ASN A 17 -9.43 12.95 -14.72
N LEU A 18 -9.42 11.78 -15.37
CA LEU A 18 -9.24 10.52 -14.65
C LEU A 18 -7.86 10.41 -13.97
N ASN A 19 -6.82 11.04 -14.51
CA ASN A 19 -5.49 11.05 -13.87
C ASN A 19 -5.46 11.87 -12.57
N GLN A 20 -6.27 12.92 -12.47
CA GLN A 20 -6.31 13.81 -11.30
C GLN A 20 -7.41 13.42 -10.31
N ASN A 21 -8.53 12.91 -10.81
CA ASN A 21 -9.77 12.75 -10.05
C ASN A 21 -10.15 11.28 -9.79
N ALA A 22 -9.32 10.29 -10.13
CA ALA A 22 -9.66 8.87 -9.95
C ALA A 22 -10.19 8.56 -8.53
N PHE A 23 -9.52 9.04 -7.47
CA PHE A 23 -10.02 8.83 -6.11
C PHE A 23 -11.32 9.58 -5.82
N LEU A 24 -11.47 10.83 -6.26
CA LEU A 24 -12.71 11.59 -6.06
C LEU A 24 -13.92 10.93 -6.75
N LEU A 25 -13.74 10.30 -7.91
CA LEU A 25 -14.83 9.59 -8.59
C LEU A 25 -15.32 8.38 -7.78
N ILE A 26 -14.40 7.58 -7.23
CA ILE A 26 -14.79 6.43 -6.40
C ILE A 26 -15.25 6.84 -5.00
N HIS A 27 -14.78 7.98 -4.47
CA HIS A 27 -15.35 8.64 -3.28
C HIS A 27 -16.82 8.96 -3.51
N GLY A 28 -17.15 9.50 -4.69
CA GLY A 28 -18.53 9.79 -5.10
C GLY A 28 -19.43 8.55 -5.10
N TRP A 29 -18.95 7.44 -5.66
CA TRP A 29 -19.70 6.18 -5.67
C TRP A 29 -19.98 5.63 -4.27
N THR A 30 -19.02 5.65 -3.36
CA THR A 30 -19.21 5.07 -2.03
C THR A 30 -19.98 6.00 -1.08
N ALA A 31 -19.76 7.31 -1.16
CA ALA A 31 -20.48 8.30 -0.35
C ALA A 31 -21.87 8.62 -0.89
N GLY A 32 -22.15 8.33 -2.16
CA GLY A 32 -23.39 8.72 -2.85
C GLY A 32 -24.69 8.40 -2.08
N PRO A 33 -24.96 7.14 -1.70
CA PRO A 33 -26.18 6.80 -0.96
C PRO A 33 -26.26 7.47 0.41
N LEU A 34 -25.11 7.68 1.07
CA LEU A 34 -25.01 8.35 2.37
C LEU A 34 -25.35 9.85 2.23
N LEU A 35 -24.82 10.50 1.18
CA LEU A 35 -25.07 11.91 0.88
C LEU A 35 -26.52 12.17 0.47
N LEU A 36 -27.12 11.25 -0.30
CA LEU A 36 -28.55 11.30 -0.66
C LEU A 36 -29.43 11.30 0.61
N GLU A 37 -29.18 10.38 1.54
CA GLU A 37 -29.93 10.34 2.81
C GLU A 37 -29.61 11.53 3.73
N PHE A 38 -28.35 11.99 3.74
CA PHE A 38 -27.94 13.17 4.49
C PHE A 38 -28.69 14.42 4.05
N ALA A 39 -28.72 14.69 2.74
CA ALA A 39 -29.42 15.83 2.17
C ALA A 39 -30.94 15.71 2.29
N ALA A 40 -31.49 14.49 2.22
CA ALA A 40 -32.92 14.26 2.33
C ALA A 40 -33.48 14.48 3.74
N LYS A 41 -32.75 14.05 4.80
CA LYS A 41 -33.32 14.03 6.16
C LYS A 41 -32.35 14.34 7.30
N LEU A 42 -31.07 14.00 7.18
CA LEU A 42 -30.16 13.97 8.33
C LEU A 42 -29.45 15.31 8.61
N ALA A 43 -29.32 16.20 7.62
CA ALA A 43 -28.68 17.49 7.78
C ALA A 43 -29.49 18.45 8.68
N ALA A 44 -30.82 18.42 8.60
CA ALA A 44 -31.68 19.42 9.24
C ALA A 44 -31.53 19.52 10.77
N PRO A 45 -31.45 18.41 11.55
CA PRO A 45 -31.12 18.47 12.98
C PRO A 45 -29.78 19.13 13.27
N LEU A 46 -28.76 18.81 12.49
CA LEU A 46 -27.38 19.28 12.69
C LEU A 46 -27.20 20.76 12.34
N CYS A 47 -28.08 21.33 11.51
CA CYS A 47 -28.16 22.77 11.29
C CYS A 47 -28.73 23.53 12.49
N ARG A 48 -29.46 22.86 13.41
CA ARG A 48 -30.06 23.51 14.59
C ARG A 48 -29.15 23.49 15.80
N GLY A 49 -28.17 22.59 15.88
CA GLY A 49 -27.24 22.48 17.00
C GLY A 49 -26.30 21.29 16.90
N SER A 50 -25.43 21.18 17.90
CA SER A 50 -24.50 20.06 18.04
C SER A 50 -25.20 18.85 18.66
N LEU A 51 -25.16 17.70 18.00
CA LEU A 51 -25.89 16.49 18.39
C LEU A 51 -25.00 15.24 18.29
N THR A 52 -25.20 14.27 19.18
CA THR A 52 -24.59 12.93 19.04
C THR A 52 -25.29 12.12 17.95
N ALA A 53 -24.66 11.04 17.47
CA ALA A 53 -25.29 10.13 16.51
C ALA A 53 -26.62 9.56 17.05
N ALA A 54 -26.67 9.19 18.32
CA ALA A 54 -27.89 8.71 18.98
C ALA A 54 -29.02 9.76 18.99
N GLN A 55 -28.70 11.04 19.19
CA GLN A 55 -29.70 12.12 19.16
C GLN A 55 -30.24 12.35 17.74
N VAL A 56 -29.37 12.36 16.72
CA VAL A 56 -29.81 12.48 15.33
C VAL A 56 -30.65 11.26 14.92
N ALA A 57 -30.28 10.05 15.35
CA ALA A 57 -31.06 8.83 15.14
C ALA A 57 -32.47 8.95 15.72
N ALA A 58 -32.59 9.43 16.97
CA ALA A 58 -33.87 9.62 17.63
C ALA A 58 -34.79 10.62 16.91
N GLU A 59 -34.25 11.71 16.37
CA GLU A 59 -35.04 12.71 15.64
C GLU A 59 -35.44 12.28 14.22
N THR A 60 -34.61 11.47 13.57
CA THR A 60 -34.77 11.13 12.15
C THR A 60 -35.36 9.74 11.93
N GLY A 61 -35.40 8.88 12.95
CA GLY A 61 -35.79 7.49 12.86
C GLY A 61 -34.74 6.58 12.22
N ALA A 62 -33.55 7.10 11.92
CA ALA A 62 -32.41 6.29 11.48
C ALA A 62 -31.86 5.42 12.62
N LYS A 63 -31.11 4.38 12.28
CA LYS A 63 -30.37 3.52 13.21
C LYS A 63 -28.99 4.12 13.46
N GLU A 64 -28.62 4.21 14.74
CA GLU A 64 -27.41 4.90 15.19
C GLU A 64 -26.13 4.44 14.48
N GLY A 65 -25.94 3.13 14.31
CA GLY A 65 -24.74 2.54 13.70
C GLY A 65 -24.48 3.03 12.27
N PRO A 66 -25.34 2.69 11.29
CA PRO A 66 -25.19 3.18 9.92
C PRO A 66 -25.21 4.71 9.83
N LEU A 67 -25.99 5.39 10.68
CA LEU A 67 -26.01 6.85 10.75
C LEU A 67 -24.65 7.42 11.15
N ALA A 68 -23.96 6.86 12.13
CA ALA A 68 -22.63 7.32 12.55
C ALA A 68 -21.62 7.25 11.39
N ILE A 69 -21.75 6.28 10.49
CA ILE A 69 -20.95 6.20 9.25
C ILE A 69 -21.30 7.36 8.30
N VAL A 70 -22.58 7.75 8.18
CA VAL A 70 -22.99 8.94 7.42
C VAL A 70 -22.37 10.20 8.00
N LEU A 71 -22.44 10.36 9.33
CA LEU A 71 -21.91 11.53 10.02
C LEU A 71 -20.39 11.64 9.87
N ARG A 72 -19.66 10.52 10.05
CA ARG A 72 -18.21 10.47 9.79
C ARG A 72 -17.87 10.84 8.34
N THR A 73 -18.63 10.32 7.37
CA THR A 73 -18.46 10.62 5.94
C THR A 73 -18.65 12.11 5.65
N CYS A 74 -19.72 12.70 6.16
CA CYS A 74 -20.01 14.12 5.99
C CYS A 74 -19.00 15.01 6.72
N SER A 75 -18.50 14.56 7.88
CA SER A 75 -17.38 15.22 8.56
C SER A 75 -16.15 15.21 7.68
N ALA A 76 -15.75 14.06 7.11
CA ALA A 76 -14.60 13.96 6.21
C ALA A 76 -14.71 14.82 4.95
N LEU A 77 -15.92 15.01 4.40
CA LEU A 77 -16.15 15.90 3.27
C LEU A 77 -16.22 17.40 3.67
N GLY A 78 -16.23 17.72 4.96
CA GLY A 78 -16.25 19.09 5.47
C GLY A 78 -17.65 19.70 5.61
N TYR A 79 -18.71 18.90 5.48
CA TYR A 79 -20.09 19.35 5.71
C TYR A 79 -20.45 19.38 7.20
N LEU A 80 -19.76 18.60 8.02
CA LEU A 80 -19.92 18.56 9.47
C LEU A 80 -18.58 18.81 10.18
N ASP A 81 -18.66 19.47 11.33
CA ASP A 81 -17.61 19.46 12.34
C ASP A 81 -17.91 18.38 13.37
N PHE A 82 -16.87 17.70 13.84
CA PHE A 82 -16.94 16.68 14.88
C PHE A 82 -16.13 17.11 16.10
N ASP A 83 -16.77 17.13 17.26
CA ASP A 83 -16.11 17.30 18.56
C ASP A 83 -15.83 15.93 19.18
N PRO A 84 -14.57 15.45 19.17
CA PRO A 84 -14.22 14.14 19.71
C PRO A 84 -14.37 14.05 21.24
N SER A 85 -14.41 15.17 21.96
CA SER A 85 -14.55 15.17 23.42
C SER A 85 -16.00 14.92 23.85
N ALA A 86 -16.95 15.47 23.10
CA ALA A 86 -18.38 15.31 23.34
C ALA A 86 -19.02 14.20 22.49
N GLY A 87 -18.35 13.73 21.43
CA GLY A 87 -18.91 12.79 20.46
C GLY A 87 -20.06 13.40 19.66
N THR A 88 -20.04 14.71 19.45
CA THR A 88 -21.13 15.47 18.81
C THR A 88 -20.73 16.00 17.44
N TYR A 89 -21.72 16.13 16.57
CA TYR A 89 -21.61 16.66 15.22
C TYR A 89 -22.44 17.93 15.08
N SER A 90 -21.93 18.90 14.31
CA SER A 90 -22.66 20.11 13.94
C SER A 90 -22.44 20.47 12.48
N ALA A 91 -23.44 21.03 11.81
CA ALA A 91 -23.31 21.42 10.41
C ALA A 91 -22.37 22.62 10.23
N VAL A 92 -21.45 22.50 9.27
CA VAL A 92 -20.61 23.62 8.81
C VAL A 92 -21.46 24.48 7.87
N GLN A 93 -22.00 25.59 8.40
CA GLN A 93 -22.85 26.49 7.64
C GLN A 93 -22.06 27.20 6.53
N GLY A 94 -22.58 27.21 5.31
CA GLY A 94 -21.94 27.89 4.18
C GLY A 94 -22.43 27.40 2.83
N SER A 95 -21.89 28.02 1.77
CA SER A 95 -22.30 27.75 0.38
C SER A 95 -22.12 26.29 -0.03
N GLU A 96 -21.12 25.58 0.50
CA GLU A 96 -20.87 24.18 0.19
C GLU A 96 -22.03 23.27 0.65
N LEU A 97 -22.51 23.48 1.87
CA LEU A 97 -23.64 22.72 2.42
C LEU A 97 -24.94 23.09 1.68
N ASP A 98 -25.19 24.37 1.45
CA ASP A 98 -26.37 24.83 0.70
C ASP A 98 -26.44 24.20 -0.69
N GLU A 99 -25.29 24.12 -1.36
CA GLU A 99 -25.18 23.56 -2.70
C GLU A 99 -25.36 22.04 -2.72
N LEU A 100 -24.85 21.32 -1.71
CA LEU A 100 -25.13 19.91 -1.49
C LEU A 100 -26.64 19.66 -1.33
N LEU A 101 -27.29 20.41 -0.44
CA LEU A 101 -28.72 20.27 -0.17
C LEU A 101 -29.57 20.63 -1.40
N ARG A 102 -29.14 21.60 -2.21
CA ARG A 102 -29.79 21.96 -3.48
C ARG A 102 -29.67 20.83 -4.51
N CYS A 103 -28.48 20.24 -4.67
CA CYS A 103 -28.22 19.23 -5.68
C CYS A 103 -28.79 17.85 -5.33
N LEU A 104 -28.68 17.43 -4.07
CA LEU A 104 -29.04 16.08 -3.61
C LEU A 104 -30.30 16.03 -2.74
N GLY A 105 -30.94 17.17 -2.48
CA GLY A 105 -32.21 17.23 -1.76
C GLY A 105 -33.32 16.40 -2.43
N PRO A 106 -34.38 16.06 -1.69
CA PRO A 106 -35.36 15.05 -2.09
C PRO A 106 -36.18 15.44 -3.33
N ASP A 107 -36.33 16.74 -3.59
CA ASP A 107 -37.06 17.26 -4.75
C ASP A 107 -36.20 17.40 -6.01
N SER A 108 -34.89 17.14 -5.92
CA SER A 108 -33.96 17.28 -7.05
C SER A 108 -34.09 16.12 -8.04
N GLU A 109 -34.26 16.44 -9.32
CA GLU A 109 -34.22 15.44 -10.40
C GLU A 109 -32.86 14.75 -10.50
N ALA A 110 -31.77 15.44 -10.13
CA ALA A 110 -30.46 14.81 -10.03
C ALA A 110 -30.44 13.74 -8.94
N SER A 111 -31.01 14.03 -7.76
CA SER A 111 -31.11 13.09 -6.64
C SER A 111 -31.84 11.81 -7.03
N LYS A 112 -32.98 11.94 -7.74
CA LYS A 112 -33.76 10.80 -8.25
C LYS A 112 -32.98 9.96 -9.26
N ALA A 113 -32.37 10.61 -10.26
CA ALA A 113 -31.59 9.93 -11.29
C ALA A 113 -30.37 9.20 -10.72
N LEU A 114 -29.67 9.83 -9.77
CA LEU A 114 -28.51 9.26 -9.11
C LEU A 114 -28.87 8.10 -8.17
N SER A 115 -29.97 8.21 -7.43
CA SER A 115 -30.48 7.11 -6.60
C SER A 115 -30.79 5.86 -7.44
N ARG A 116 -31.39 6.07 -8.62
CA ARG A 116 -31.76 5.00 -9.56
C ARG A 116 -30.56 4.20 -10.06
N ILE A 117 -29.39 4.82 -10.22
CA ILE A 117 -28.17 4.13 -10.64
C ILE A 117 -27.79 3.01 -9.66
N TYR A 118 -27.88 3.26 -8.34
CA TYR A 118 -27.52 2.23 -7.35
C TYR A 118 -28.45 1.03 -7.39
N THR A 119 -29.74 1.25 -7.68
CA THR A 119 -30.73 0.17 -7.71
C THR A 119 -30.81 -0.55 -9.06
N GLU A 120 -30.46 0.12 -10.16
CA GLU A 120 -30.66 -0.41 -11.52
C GLU A 120 -29.37 -0.65 -12.33
N ALA A 121 -28.20 -0.17 -11.87
CA ALA A 121 -26.93 -0.30 -12.60
C ALA A 121 -25.77 -0.80 -11.72
N CYS A 122 -26.00 -1.91 -11.01
CA CYS A 122 -24.97 -2.58 -10.20
C CYS A 122 -23.87 -3.20 -11.08
N PRO A 123 -22.58 -2.85 -10.90
CA PRO A 123 -21.45 -3.41 -11.65
C PRO A 123 -21.03 -4.81 -11.14
N PRO A 124 -20.37 -5.63 -11.98
CA PRO A 124 -20.03 -5.36 -13.38
C PRO A 124 -21.18 -5.71 -14.34
N PHE A 125 -21.39 -4.91 -15.39
CA PHE A 125 -22.38 -5.17 -16.46
C PHE A 125 -21.79 -5.04 -17.87
N LYS A 126 -22.35 -5.74 -18.86
CA LYS A 126 -21.87 -5.70 -20.26
C LYS A 126 -22.37 -4.46 -21.00
N LEU A 127 -21.71 -4.11 -22.11
CA LEU A 127 -22.16 -3.05 -23.02
C LEU A 127 -22.46 -3.65 -24.42
N PRO A 128 -23.64 -3.39 -25.02
CA PRO A 128 -24.81 -2.71 -24.46
C PRO A 128 -25.53 -3.52 -23.37
N SER A 129 -26.23 -2.83 -22.46
CA SER A 129 -27.16 -3.39 -21.47
C SER A 129 -28.10 -2.30 -20.95
N GLU A 130 -29.20 -2.69 -20.28
CA GLU A 130 -30.11 -1.73 -19.63
C GLU A 130 -29.39 -0.93 -18.54
N GLN A 131 -28.52 -1.57 -17.77
CA GLN A 131 -27.66 -0.95 -16.75
C GLN A 131 -26.80 0.17 -17.36
N ALA A 132 -26.14 -0.11 -18.49
CA ALA A 132 -25.35 0.89 -19.19
C ALA A 132 -26.21 2.06 -19.69
N THR A 133 -27.42 1.79 -20.18
CA THR A 133 -28.38 2.82 -20.58
C THR A 133 -28.77 3.73 -19.42
N VAL A 134 -29.01 3.18 -18.21
CA VAL A 134 -29.31 3.98 -17.01
C VAL A 134 -28.20 4.99 -16.72
N CYS A 135 -26.93 4.56 -16.74
CA CYS A 135 -25.79 5.47 -16.52
C CYS A 135 -25.67 6.53 -17.61
N LEU A 136 -25.80 6.14 -18.88
CA LEU A 136 -25.66 7.07 -20.02
C LEU A 136 -26.81 8.08 -20.08
N ASP A 137 -28.05 7.68 -19.74
CA ASP A 137 -29.19 8.58 -19.68
C ASP A 137 -29.08 9.56 -18.50
N ALA A 138 -28.63 9.09 -17.34
CA ALA A 138 -28.33 9.97 -16.20
C ALA A 138 -27.30 11.04 -16.57
N TRP A 139 -26.22 10.63 -17.24
CA TRP A 139 -25.18 11.53 -17.72
C TRP A 139 -25.73 12.53 -18.75
N ARG A 140 -26.49 12.07 -19.75
CA ARG A 140 -27.02 12.92 -20.82
C ARG A 140 -28.06 13.91 -20.33
N GLN A 141 -29.02 13.45 -19.54
CA GLN A 141 -30.24 14.20 -19.23
C GLN A 141 -30.10 15.04 -17.96
N HIS A 142 -29.34 14.56 -16.97
CA HIS A 142 -29.33 15.17 -15.63
C HIS A 142 -28.01 15.84 -15.27
N ARG A 143 -26.86 15.39 -15.80
CA ARG A 143 -25.55 15.98 -15.47
C ARG A 143 -25.47 17.51 -15.59
N PRO A 144 -26.09 18.18 -16.59
CA PRO A 144 -26.05 19.65 -16.67
C PRO A 144 -26.55 20.37 -15.41
N SER A 145 -27.39 19.73 -14.59
CA SER A 145 -27.93 20.29 -13.35
C SER A 145 -26.92 20.39 -12.19
N TRP A 146 -25.92 19.49 -12.14
CA TRP A 146 -24.87 19.49 -11.11
C TRP A 146 -23.47 19.84 -11.64
N LYS A 147 -23.21 19.66 -12.94
CA LYS A 147 -21.94 20.07 -13.57
C LYS A 147 -21.64 21.56 -13.37
N ASN A 148 -22.70 22.38 -13.33
CA ASN A 148 -22.61 23.82 -13.12
C ASN A 148 -22.72 24.21 -11.64
N SER A 149 -22.55 23.26 -10.72
CA SER A 149 -22.55 23.53 -9.29
C SER A 149 -21.42 24.50 -8.93
N LYS A 150 -21.65 25.34 -7.92
CA LYS A 150 -20.61 26.21 -7.36
C LYS A 150 -19.51 25.41 -6.68
N SER A 151 -19.86 24.26 -6.10
CA SER A 151 -18.92 23.31 -5.52
C SER A 151 -18.41 22.38 -6.62
N LYS A 152 -17.16 22.56 -7.02
CA LYS A 152 -16.55 21.74 -8.07
C LYS A 152 -16.34 20.32 -7.58
N ALA A 153 -15.98 20.19 -6.31
CA ALA A 153 -15.74 18.89 -5.73
C ALA A 153 -17.03 18.08 -5.61
N LEU A 154 -18.15 18.70 -5.21
CA LEU A 154 -19.47 18.06 -5.24
C LEU A 154 -19.85 17.58 -6.65
N ALA A 155 -19.62 18.42 -7.66
CA ALA A 155 -19.90 18.05 -9.04
C ALA A 155 -19.14 16.78 -9.47
N ILE A 156 -17.87 16.63 -9.05
CA ILE A 156 -17.07 15.44 -9.34
C ILE A 156 -17.53 14.22 -8.53
N LEU A 157 -17.92 14.39 -7.26
CA LEU A 157 -18.51 13.30 -6.48
C LEU A 157 -19.78 12.76 -7.17
N MET A 158 -20.64 13.66 -7.66
CA MET A 158 -21.85 13.29 -8.41
C MET A 158 -21.53 12.66 -9.77
N ASP A 159 -20.50 13.14 -10.49
CA ASP A 159 -19.99 12.46 -11.68
C ASP A 159 -19.50 11.04 -11.35
N GLY A 160 -18.87 10.85 -10.20
CA GLY A 160 -18.40 9.57 -9.67
C GLY A 160 -19.51 8.53 -9.46
N MET A 161 -20.68 8.96 -9.00
CA MET A 161 -21.87 8.10 -8.84
C MET A 161 -22.33 7.48 -10.17
N VAL A 162 -22.04 8.14 -11.31
CA VAL A 162 -22.35 7.63 -12.66
C VAL A 162 -21.17 6.88 -13.26
N LEU A 163 -19.97 7.45 -13.16
CA LEU A 163 -18.79 6.98 -13.90
C LEU A 163 -18.13 5.77 -13.25
N ALA A 164 -18.12 5.64 -11.92
CA ALA A 164 -17.48 4.50 -11.26
C ALA A 164 -18.07 3.15 -11.71
N PRO A 165 -19.40 2.90 -11.67
CA PRO A 165 -19.95 1.61 -12.09
C PRO A 165 -19.77 1.38 -13.60
N LEU A 166 -19.80 2.43 -14.42
CA LEU A 166 -19.57 2.36 -15.86
C LEU A 166 -18.11 1.99 -16.19
N LEU A 167 -17.14 2.69 -15.60
CA LEU A 167 -15.71 2.43 -15.80
C LEU A 167 -15.29 1.07 -15.24
N THR A 168 -15.79 0.67 -14.05
CA THR A 168 -15.58 -0.69 -13.52
C THR A 168 -16.06 -1.72 -14.54
N SER A 169 -17.28 -1.59 -15.03
CA SER A 169 -17.88 -2.54 -15.98
C SER A 169 -17.12 -2.64 -17.30
N ILE A 170 -16.72 -1.50 -17.87
CA ILE A 170 -15.94 -1.44 -19.12
C ILE A 170 -14.59 -2.12 -18.94
N THR A 171 -13.86 -1.77 -17.88
CA THR A 171 -12.52 -2.33 -17.64
C THR A 171 -12.58 -3.80 -17.24
N TYR A 172 -13.62 -4.21 -16.52
CA TYR A 172 -13.80 -5.59 -16.09
C TYR A 172 -13.96 -6.50 -17.31
N PHE A 173 -14.95 -6.24 -18.17
CA PHE A 173 -15.16 -7.09 -19.36
C PHE A 173 -14.12 -6.91 -20.47
N ALA A 174 -13.20 -5.96 -20.34
CA ALA A 174 -12.04 -5.90 -21.22
C ALA A 174 -11.08 -7.06 -20.95
N ARG A 175 -10.92 -7.47 -19.68
CA ARG A 175 -9.91 -8.44 -19.23
C ARG A 175 -10.47 -9.72 -18.63
N TRP A 176 -11.61 -9.68 -17.94
CA TRP A 176 -12.20 -10.83 -17.25
C TRP A 176 -13.52 -11.27 -17.88
N ASP A 177 -13.86 -12.55 -17.71
CA ASP A 177 -15.20 -13.06 -18.00
C ASP A 177 -16.16 -12.92 -16.80
N GLU A 178 -17.37 -13.45 -16.95
CA GLU A 178 -18.40 -13.40 -15.92
C GLU A 178 -18.02 -14.19 -14.65
N GLN A 179 -17.08 -15.13 -14.75
CA GLN A 179 -16.59 -15.95 -13.65
C GLN A 179 -15.32 -15.37 -13.02
N GLY A 180 -14.82 -14.23 -13.52
CA GLY A 180 -13.59 -13.60 -13.03
C GLY A 180 -12.31 -14.23 -13.55
N LEU A 181 -12.39 -15.06 -14.59
CA LEU A 181 -11.20 -15.65 -15.23
C LEU A 181 -10.54 -14.63 -16.16
N ASP A 182 -9.22 -14.47 -16.03
CA ASP A 182 -8.44 -13.60 -16.90
C ASP A 182 -8.41 -14.16 -18.33
N LEU A 183 -8.81 -13.34 -19.31
CA LEU A 183 -8.87 -13.69 -20.72
C LEU A 183 -7.49 -13.62 -21.43
N GLY A 184 -6.41 -13.30 -20.71
CA GLY A 184 -5.03 -13.32 -21.24
C GLY A 184 -4.76 -12.23 -22.27
N LYS A 185 -5.45 -11.09 -22.15
CA LYS A 185 -5.35 -9.97 -23.10
C LYS A 185 -4.55 -8.82 -22.48
N ASP A 186 -3.23 -8.94 -22.46
CA ASP A 186 -2.31 -7.93 -21.91
C ASP A 186 -2.45 -6.52 -22.53
N LYS A 187 -3.12 -6.43 -23.69
CA LYS A 187 -3.44 -5.17 -24.41
C LYS A 187 -4.93 -4.82 -24.45
N ALA A 188 -5.79 -5.48 -23.66
CA ALA A 188 -7.24 -5.27 -23.70
C ALA A 188 -7.67 -3.83 -23.46
N LEU A 189 -6.96 -3.09 -22.60
CA LEU A 189 -7.25 -1.69 -22.31
C LEU A 189 -6.74 -0.72 -23.38
N GLU A 190 -5.88 -1.16 -24.30
CA GLU A 190 -5.40 -0.33 -25.43
C GLU A 190 -6.46 -0.20 -26.54
N ARG A 191 -7.42 -1.14 -26.61
CA ARG A 191 -8.47 -1.16 -27.63
C ARG A 191 -9.79 -1.65 -27.06
N LEU A 192 -10.67 -0.71 -26.73
CA LEU A 192 -12.05 -0.98 -26.34
C LEU A 192 -12.96 -0.89 -27.58
N ASP A 193 -13.88 -1.84 -27.74
CA ASP A 193 -14.81 -1.91 -28.86
C ASP A 193 -16.25 -1.68 -28.39
N PHE A 194 -16.81 -0.55 -28.81
CA PHE A 194 -18.17 -0.11 -28.55
C PHE A 194 -19.03 -0.10 -29.83
N SER A 195 -18.62 -0.77 -30.90
CA SER A 195 -19.35 -0.83 -32.18
C SER A 195 -20.80 -1.34 -32.03
N LYS A 196 -21.06 -2.16 -31.01
CA LYS A 196 -22.39 -2.71 -30.68
C LYS A 196 -23.36 -1.73 -30.03
N LEU A 197 -22.89 -0.59 -29.52
CA LEU A 197 -23.76 0.45 -28.97
C LEU A 197 -24.47 1.22 -30.10
N ASP A 198 -25.61 1.84 -29.82
CA ASP A 198 -26.25 2.75 -30.77
C ASP A 198 -25.41 4.01 -31.01
N ALA A 199 -25.67 4.72 -32.12
CA ALA A 199 -24.86 5.87 -32.51
C ALA A 199 -24.82 6.99 -31.46
N SER A 200 -25.94 7.24 -30.76
CA SER A 200 -26.01 8.30 -29.74
C SER A 200 -25.20 7.94 -28.50
N SER A 201 -25.26 6.67 -28.07
CA SER A 201 -24.45 6.17 -26.95
C SER A 201 -22.95 6.13 -27.27
N ARG A 202 -22.56 5.79 -28.50
CA ARG A 202 -21.15 5.83 -28.93
C ARG A 202 -20.56 7.24 -28.92
N VAL A 203 -21.30 8.23 -29.42
CA VAL A 203 -20.89 9.64 -29.38
C VAL A 203 -20.72 10.12 -27.94
N LEU A 204 -21.71 9.82 -27.08
CA LEU A 204 -21.67 10.23 -25.68
C LEU A 204 -20.48 9.61 -24.91
N LEU A 205 -20.21 8.31 -25.10
CA LEU A 205 -19.02 7.68 -24.52
C LEU A 205 -17.72 8.28 -25.07
N GLY A 206 -17.71 8.67 -26.35
CA GLY A 206 -16.63 9.46 -26.94
C GLY A 206 -16.35 10.73 -26.17
N GLU A 207 -17.38 11.54 -25.97
CA GLU A 207 -17.29 12.80 -25.21
C GLU A 207 -16.83 12.56 -23.77
N ILE A 208 -17.33 11.50 -23.10
CA ILE A 208 -16.90 11.14 -21.74
C ILE A 208 -15.41 10.79 -21.71
N PHE A 209 -14.92 9.95 -22.62
CA PHE A 209 -13.52 9.52 -22.65
C PHE A 209 -12.57 10.68 -22.99
N GLU A 210 -13.01 11.60 -23.85
CA GLU A 210 -12.27 12.83 -24.15
C GLU A 210 -12.23 13.77 -22.94
N GLU A 211 -13.37 13.99 -22.27
CA GLU A 211 -13.45 14.82 -21.06
C GLU A 211 -12.57 14.23 -19.93
N LEU A 212 -12.58 12.91 -19.75
CA LEU A 212 -11.72 12.22 -18.77
C LEU A 212 -10.22 12.24 -19.12
N GLY A 213 -9.82 12.71 -20.30
CA GLY A 213 -8.43 12.73 -20.74
C GLY A 213 -7.87 11.34 -21.05
N VAL A 214 -8.73 10.39 -21.40
CA VAL A 214 -8.36 9.01 -21.70
C VAL A 214 -8.00 8.84 -23.18
N GLY A 215 -8.86 9.33 -24.07
CA GLY A 215 -8.68 9.19 -25.52
C GLY A 215 -9.98 9.51 -26.26
N SER A 216 -9.98 9.30 -27.57
CA SER A 216 -11.16 9.53 -28.41
C SER A 216 -11.76 8.23 -28.93
N VAL A 217 -13.06 8.25 -29.20
CA VAL A 217 -13.80 7.12 -29.80
C VAL A 217 -13.97 7.41 -31.28
N THR A 218 -13.52 6.49 -32.14
CA THR A 218 -13.71 6.62 -33.59
C THR A 218 -15.19 6.55 -33.96
N ALA A 219 -15.56 7.06 -35.14
CA ALA A 219 -16.93 6.98 -35.65
C ALA A 219 -17.44 5.52 -35.74
N GLN A 220 -16.54 4.55 -35.86
CA GLN A 220 -16.82 3.11 -35.89
C GLN A 220 -16.94 2.47 -34.49
N GLY A 221 -16.77 3.24 -33.41
CA GLY A 221 -16.92 2.80 -32.03
C GLY A 221 -15.67 2.14 -31.42
N THR A 222 -14.49 2.30 -32.03
CA THR A 222 -13.23 1.82 -31.42
C THR A 222 -12.57 2.95 -30.65
N VAL A 223 -12.14 2.70 -29.41
CA VAL A 223 -11.39 3.70 -28.62
C VAL A 223 -9.92 3.70 -29.03
N SER A 224 -9.40 4.86 -29.39
CA SER A 224 -7.95 5.11 -29.48
C SER A 224 -7.48 5.67 -28.14
N VAL A 225 -7.06 4.80 -27.24
CA VAL A 225 -6.57 5.20 -25.92
C VAL A 225 -5.18 5.82 -26.07
N SER A 226 -5.00 7.04 -25.56
CA SER A 226 -3.68 7.67 -25.53
C SER A 226 -2.77 6.97 -24.52
N SER A 227 -1.45 7.11 -24.63
CA SER A 227 -0.51 6.55 -23.63
C SER A 227 -0.84 7.03 -22.20
N LYS A 228 -1.19 8.30 -22.04
CA LYS A 228 -1.63 8.90 -20.76
C LYS A 228 -2.98 8.37 -20.28
N GLY A 229 -3.88 8.03 -21.20
CA GLY A 229 -5.20 7.47 -20.88
C GLY A 229 -5.19 6.00 -20.50
N SER A 230 -4.27 5.21 -21.06
CA SER A 230 -4.09 3.81 -20.68
C SER A 230 -3.74 3.70 -19.21
N LEU A 231 -2.82 4.58 -18.76
CA LEU A 231 -2.45 4.70 -17.35
C LEU A 231 -3.63 5.13 -16.46
N ALA A 232 -4.40 6.12 -16.89
CA ALA A 232 -5.57 6.58 -16.17
C ALA A 232 -6.61 5.45 -15.98
N ILE A 233 -6.85 4.66 -17.03
CA ILE A 233 -7.78 3.53 -17.01
C ILE A 233 -7.29 2.42 -16.08
N GLN A 234 -6.00 2.11 -16.04
CA GLN A 234 -5.48 1.06 -15.15
C GLN A 234 -5.76 1.34 -13.66
N ARG A 235 -5.84 2.63 -13.26
CA ARG A 235 -6.22 3.01 -11.90
C ARG A 235 -7.64 2.59 -11.52
N VAL A 236 -8.52 2.34 -12.50
CA VAL A 236 -9.89 1.86 -12.27
C VAL A 236 -9.92 0.47 -11.61
N TYR A 237 -8.83 -0.32 -11.66
CA TYR A 237 -8.74 -1.54 -10.87
C TYR A 237 -8.92 -1.28 -9.37
N SER A 238 -8.54 -0.09 -8.88
CA SER A 238 -8.81 0.31 -7.50
C SER A 238 -10.29 0.50 -7.18
N TYR A 239 -11.16 0.61 -8.19
CA TYR A 239 -12.60 0.75 -8.00
C TYR A 239 -13.29 -0.58 -7.74
N TYR A 240 -12.64 -1.71 -8.03
CA TYR A 240 -13.31 -3.01 -8.05
C TYR A 240 -13.80 -3.41 -6.66
N VAL A 241 -12.94 -3.26 -5.64
CA VAL A 241 -13.34 -3.55 -4.26
C VAL A 241 -14.47 -2.62 -3.81
N PRO A 242 -14.40 -1.28 -3.92
CA PRO A 242 -15.51 -0.41 -3.51
C PRO A 242 -16.81 -0.61 -4.32
N THR A 243 -16.71 -0.88 -5.63
CA THR A 243 -17.89 -1.12 -6.48
C THR A 243 -18.49 -2.52 -6.31
N SER A 244 -17.72 -3.50 -5.84
CA SER A 244 -18.23 -4.82 -5.48
C SER A 244 -19.27 -4.76 -4.35
N TYR A 245 -19.22 -3.76 -3.48
CA TYR A 245 -20.24 -3.52 -2.44
C TYR A 245 -21.52 -2.85 -2.96
N SER A 246 -21.74 -2.84 -4.28
CA SER A 246 -22.97 -2.33 -4.89
C SER A 246 -24.26 -2.93 -4.30
N PRO A 247 -24.36 -4.23 -3.93
CA PRO A 247 -25.59 -4.77 -3.33
C PRO A 247 -25.93 -4.14 -1.97
N LEU A 248 -24.92 -3.82 -1.17
CA LEU A 248 -25.05 -3.14 0.12
C LEU A 248 -25.40 -1.66 -0.06
N LEU A 249 -24.72 -0.97 -0.97
CA LEU A 249 -24.99 0.44 -1.28
C LEU A 249 -26.39 0.65 -1.87
N ALA A 250 -26.86 -0.26 -2.72
CA ALA A 250 -28.22 -0.26 -3.28
C ALA A 250 -29.32 -0.37 -2.21
N ARG A 251 -29.02 -1.02 -1.09
CA ARG A 251 -29.93 -1.21 0.04
C ARG A 251 -29.60 -0.30 1.23
N PHE A 252 -28.74 0.71 1.06
CA PHE A 252 -28.30 1.54 2.16
C PHE A 252 -29.45 2.18 2.95
N ARG A 253 -30.54 2.59 2.27
CA ARG A 253 -31.74 3.11 2.95
C ARG A 253 -32.39 2.06 3.87
N GLN A 254 -32.51 0.82 3.43
CA GLN A 254 -33.02 -0.29 4.26
C GLN A 254 -32.10 -0.51 5.46
N VAL A 255 -30.78 -0.53 5.24
CA VAL A 255 -29.76 -0.65 6.30
C VAL A 255 -29.89 0.49 7.31
N LEU A 256 -30.10 1.72 6.84
CA LEU A 256 -30.14 2.91 7.67
C LEU A 256 -31.39 3.00 8.55
N TYR A 257 -32.56 2.57 8.08
CA TYR A 257 -33.83 2.78 8.80
C TYR A 257 -34.50 1.51 9.31
N GLU A 258 -34.33 0.38 8.64
CA GLU A 258 -35.15 -0.81 8.85
C GLU A 258 -34.31 -1.96 9.42
N GLU A 259 -33.29 -2.38 8.67
CA GLU A 259 -32.52 -3.59 8.92
C GLU A 259 -31.02 -3.29 8.90
N PRO A 260 -30.48 -2.66 9.97
CA PRO A 260 -29.03 -2.38 10.06
C PRO A 260 -28.19 -3.68 10.05
N GLY A 261 -28.86 -4.78 10.40
CA GLY A 261 -28.45 -6.18 10.32
C GLY A 261 -28.33 -6.80 8.90
N TRP A 262 -28.81 -6.15 7.84
CA TRP A 262 -28.96 -6.78 6.53
C TRP A 262 -27.65 -7.32 5.94
N GLY A 263 -27.70 -8.54 5.38
CA GLY A 263 -26.56 -9.20 4.73
C GLY A 263 -25.65 -10.00 5.65
N PHE A 264 -25.98 -10.05 6.95
CA PHE A 264 -25.12 -10.61 8.00
C PHE A 264 -25.90 -11.17 9.21
N THR A 265 -27.24 -11.06 9.20
CA THR A 265 -28.10 -11.64 10.25
C THR A 265 -28.63 -12.99 9.78
N GLY A 266 -28.33 -14.06 10.54
CA GLY A 266 -28.74 -15.43 10.25
C GLY A 266 -27.56 -16.41 10.19
N ASP A 267 -27.81 -17.69 10.44
CA ASP A 267 -26.93 -18.77 9.99
C ASP A 267 -27.05 -18.77 8.46
N MET A 268 -26.14 -18.09 7.76
CA MET A 268 -26.15 -18.15 6.30
C MET A 268 -26.02 -19.62 5.91
N ASP A 269 -27.02 -20.16 5.21
CA ASP A 269 -26.92 -21.50 4.63
C ASP A 269 -25.61 -21.56 3.83
N GLU A 270 -24.82 -22.61 4.01
CA GLU A 270 -23.50 -22.77 3.37
C GLU A 270 -23.57 -22.64 1.82
N ASP A 271 -24.78 -22.76 1.25
CA ASP A 271 -25.10 -22.65 -0.16
C ASP A 271 -25.45 -21.22 -0.67
N GLU A 272 -25.92 -20.28 0.17
CA GLU A 272 -26.45 -18.98 -0.30
C GLU A 272 -25.39 -17.89 -0.55
N GLY A 273 -24.17 -18.05 -0.05
CA GLY A 273 -23.07 -17.09 -0.29
C GLY A 273 -23.31 -15.71 0.33
N GLU A 274 -22.40 -14.77 0.09
CA GLU A 274 -22.48 -13.42 0.67
C GLU A 274 -23.33 -12.50 -0.21
N ILE A 275 -24.48 -12.07 0.30
CA ILE A 275 -25.45 -11.28 -0.47
C ILE A 275 -25.15 -9.77 -0.49
N HIS A 276 -24.27 -9.30 0.40
CA HIS A 276 -23.95 -7.88 0.56
C HIS A 276 -22.83 -7.39 -0.38
N VAL A 277 -22.18 -8.31 -1.10
CA VAL A 277 -21.02 -8.03 -1.96
C VAL A 277 -21.09 -8.88 -3.23
N GLU A 278 -20.73 -8.31 -4.37
CA GLU A 278 -20.47 -9.06 -5.59
C GLU A 278 -19.08 -9.72 -5.47
N ARG A 279 -19.07 -10.96 -5.00
CA ARG A 279 -17.85 -11.66 -4.56
C ARG A 279 -16.84 -11.86 -5.70
N THR A 280 -17.29 -12.04 -6.94
CA THR A 280 -16.39 -12.25 -8.08
C THR A 280 -15.54 -11.01 -8.34
N LEU A 281 -16.18 -9.85 -8.48
CA LEU A 281 -15.54 -8.54 -8.64
C LEU A 281 -14.66 -8.19 -7.43
N ASN A 282 -15.11 -8.52 -6.23
CA ASN A 282 -14.33 -8.30 -5.00
C ASN A 282 -13.02 -9.10 -4.99
N VAL A 283 -13.07 -10.39 -5.35
CA VAL A 283 -11.89 -11.26 -5.41
C VAL A 283 -10.93 -10.80 -6.50
N VAL A 284 -11.44 -10.49 -7.70
CA VAL A 284 -10.62 -9.95 -8.80
C VAL A 284 -9.94 -8.64 -8.39
N GLY A 285 -10.71 -7.73 -7.77
CA GLY A 285 -10.21 -6.42 -7.32
C GLY A 285 -9.14 -6.52 -6.23
N SER A 286 -9.37 -7.34 -5.20
CA SER A 286 -8.44 -7.52 -4.08
C SER A 286 -7.19 -8.29 -4.50
N GLY A 287 -7.31 -9.34 -5.33
CA GLY A 287 -6.18 -10.12 -5.84
C GLY A 287 -5.18 -9.26 -6.62
N ALA A 288 -5.68 -8.39 -7.51
CA ALA A 288 -4.82 -7.45 -8.26
C ALA A 288 -4.08 -6.44 -7.36
N GLN A 289 -4.70 -6.02 -6.25
CA GLN A 289 -4.09 -5.09 -5.29
C GLN A 289 -3.07 -5.78 -4.36
N HIS A 290 -3.30 -7.05 -3.99
CA HIS A 290 -2.45 -7.77 -3.06
C HIS A 290 -1.12 -8.25 -3.69
N GLN A 291 -1.11 -8.58 -4.99
CA GLN A 291 0.08 -9.10 -5.68
C GLN A 291 1.31 -8.18 -5.55
N THR A 292 1.13 -6.87 -5.64
CA THR A 292 2.22 -5.89 -5.50
C THR A 292 2.85 -5.94 -4.11
N LEU A 293 2.03 -6.18 -3.07
CA LEU A 293 2.46 -6.16 -1.67
C LEU A 293 3.05 -7.50 -1.22
N PHE A 294 2.76 -8.59 -1.93
CA PHE A 294 3.38 -9.89 -1.65
C PHE A 294 4.90 -9.84 -1.80
N LYS A 295 5.44 -9.04 -2.73
CA LYS A 295 6.89 -8.81 -2.86
C LYS A 295 7.51 -8.35 -1.53
N ASP A 296 6.84 -7.48 -0.80
CA ASP A 296 7.33 -6.97 0.48
C ASP A 296 7.21 -7.99 1.61
N LEU A 297 6.12 -8.75 1.64
CA LEU A 297 5.98 -9.88 2.57
C LEU A 297 7.10 -10.91 2.35
N MET A 298 7.54 -11.10 1.11
CA MET A 298 8.65 -12.00 0.79
C MET A 298 9.98 -11.59 1.41
N ARG A 299 10.17 -10.33 1.85
CA ARG A 299 11.38 -9.94 2.58
C ARG A 299 11.49 -10.69 3.90
N HIS A 300 10.41 -10.71 4.68
CA HIS A 300 10.36 -11.43 5.95
C HIS A 300 10.48 -12.94 5.74
N VAL A 301 9.80 -13.48 4.72
CA VAL A 301 9.92 -14.90 4.37
C VAL A 301 11.37 -15.23 3.96
N HIS A 302 12.01 -14.40 3.16
CA HIS A 302 13.39 -14.59 2.74
C HIS A 302 14.33 -14.65 3.94
N GLU A 303 14.21 -13.72 4.88
CA GLU A 303 15.03 -13.69 6.10
C GLU A 303 14.93 -15.00 6.90
N VAL A 304 13.72 -15.58 7.01
CA VAL A 304 13.51 -16.87 7.69
C VAL A 304 14.23 -18.04 7.01
N PHE A 305 14.40 -18.00 5.68
CA PHE A 305 15.04 -19.05 4.89
C PHE A 305 16.46 -18.68 4.38
N ALA A 306 17.04 -17.59 4.87
CA ALA A 306 18.31 -17.05 4.37
C ALA A 306 19.56 -17.82 4.85
N ASP A 307 19.49 -18.47 6.02
CA ASP A 307 20.62 -19.19 6.64
C ASP A 307 20.80 -20.62 6.06
N GLU A 308 22.01 -21.20 6.13
CA GLU A 308 22.27 -22.57 5.65
C GLU A 308 22.01 -23.66 6.71
N ASN A 309 21.63 -23.29 7.94
CA ASN A 309 21.20 -24.19 8.99
C ASN A 309 19.75 -24.63 8.77
N PHE A 310 19.53 -25.53 7.80
CA PHE A 310 18.21 -25.96 7.35
C PHE A 310 17.35 -26.64 8.44
N GLU A 311 17.97 -27.26 9.45
CA GLU A 311 17.28 -27.88 10.59
C GLU A 311 16.62 -26.83 11.52
N ALA A 312 17.17 -25.61 11.52
CA ALA A 312 16.66 -24.48 12.28
C ALA A 312 15.63 -23.66 11.51
N GLN A 313 15.23 -24.07 10.30
CA GLN A 313 14.20 -23.41 9.50
C GLN A 313 12.84 -24.12 9.66
N PRO A 314 11.73 -23.45 9.31
CA PRO A 314 10.42 -24.10 9.27
C PRO A 314 10.37 -25.19 8.19
N GLU A 315 9.55 -26.22 8.45
CA GLU A 315 9.17 -27.28 7.51
C GLU A 315 7.82 -27.00 6.86
N PHE A 316 7.03 -26.11 7.49
CA PHE A 316 5.69 -25.76 7.07
C PHE A 316 5.51 -24.25 6.96
N VAL A 317 4.79 -23.80 5.94
CA VAL A 317 4.24 -22.44 5.89
C VAL A 317 2.73 -22.56 5.96
N VAL A 318 2.12 -21.89 6.94
CA VAL A 318 0.68 -22.00 7.23
C VAL A 318 0.00 -20.67 6.95
N ASP A 319 -0.80 -20.61 5.89
CA ASP A 319 -1.56 -19.43 5.51
C ASP A 319 -2.99 -19.52 6.03
N THR A 320 -3.38 -18.57 6.89
CA THR A 320 -4.74 -18.49 7.44
C THR A 320 -5.56 -17.48 6.67
N GLY A 321 -6.71 -17.92 6.15
CA GLY A 321 -7.50 -17.23 5.12
C GLY A 321 -6.84 -17.34 3.76
N CYS A 322 -6.48 -18.57 3.36
CA CYS A 322 -5.65 -18.78 2.17
C CYS A 322 -6.34 -18.49 0.83
N GLY A 323 -7.68 -18.34 0.80
CA GLY A 323 -8.40 -18.00 -0.43
C GLY A 323 -8.17 -19.04 -1.53
N ASP A 324 -7.56 -18.63 -2.64
CA ASP A 324 -7.19 -19.49 -3.77
C ASP A 324 -5.77 -20.11 -3.64
N GLY A 325 -5.07 -19.85 -2.54
CA GLY A 325 -3.72 -20.36 -2.28
C GLY A 325 -2.61 -19.63 -3.04
N HIS A 326 -2.90 -18.51 -3.71
CA HIS A 326 -1.89 -17.79 -4.51
C HIS A 326 -0.71 -17.30 -3.66
N LEU A 327 -0.94 -16.81 -2.44
CA LEU A 327 0.16 -16.40 -1.55
C LEU A 327 1.09 -17.58 -1.21
N LEU A 328 0.53 -18.75 -0.88
CA LEU A 328 1.30 -19.97 -0.62
C LEU A 328 2.14 -20.39 -1.82
N GLN A 329 1.58 -20.30 -3.03
CA GLN A 329 2.30 -20.57 -4.26
C GLN A 329 3.50 -19.62 -4.41
N VAL A 330 3.27 -18.31 -4.28
CA VAL A 330 4.32 -17.28 -4.39
C VAL A 330 5.42 -17.50 -3.35
N ILE A 331 5.07 -17.83 -2.11
CA ILE A 331 6.05 -18.15 -1.05
C ILE A 331 6.89 -19.36 -1.44
N TYR A 332 6.26 -20.45 -1.86
CA TYR A 332 7.00 -21.67 -2.21
C TYR A 332 7.96 -21.43 -3.38
N GLU A 333 7.49 -20.76 -4.43
CA GLU A 333 8.31 -20.39 -5.59
C GLU A 333 9.47 -19.47 -5.19
N HIS A 334 9.23 -18.50 -4.31
CA HIS A 334 10.27 -17.61 -3.81
C HIS A 334 11.34 -18.36 -3.02
N VAL A 335 10.93 -19.23 -2.08
CA VAL A 335 11.88 -20.04 -1.29
C VAL A 335 12.67 -20.97 -2.20
N LYS A 336 12.00 -21.63 -3.15
CA LYS A 336 12.61 -22.55 -4.12
C LYS A 336 13.66 -21.85 -5.00
N ASN A 337 13.37 -20.65 -5.48
CA ASN A 337 14.19 -19.98 -6.49
C ASN A 337 15.21 -18.99 -5.91
N HIS A 338 14.95 -18.41 -4.73
CA HIS A 338 15.72 -17.27 -4.21
C HIS A 338 16.37 -17.49 -2.84
N THR A 339 16.30 -18.69 -2.27
CA THR A 339 16.93 -18.97 -0.94
C THR A 339 17.82 -20.20 -0.98
N PRO A 340 18.78 -20.34 -0.05
CA PRO A 340 19.58 -21.57 0.08
C PRO A 340 18.74 -22.84 0.26
N ARG A 341 17.58 -22.75 0.93
CA ARG A 341 16.66 -23.87 1.15
C ARG A 341 16.18 -24.51 -0.16
N GLY A 342 15.97 -23.71 -1.21
CA GLY A 342 15.56 -24.18 -2.52
C GLY A 342 16.50 -25.21 -3.17
N LYS A 343 17.80 -25.17 -2.84
CA LYS A 343 18.82 -26.10 -3.35
C LYS A 343 18.78 -27.48 -2.70
N VAL A 344 18.04 -27.64 -1.59
CA VAL A 344 18.07 -28.84 -0.74
C VAL A 344 16.67 -29.35 -0.36
N LEU A 345 15.63 -28.97 -1.12
CA LEU A 345 14.24 -29.38 -0.85
C LEU A 345 14.03 -30.91 -0.83
N ASP A 346 14.86 -31.68 -1.54
CA ASP A 346 14.82 -33.14 -1.50
C ASP A 346 15.22 -33.72 -0.12
N LYS A 347 16.07 -33.02 0.62
CA LYS A 347 16.54 -33.42 1.96
C LYS A 347 15.79 -32.74 3.08
N HIS A 348 15.45 -31.47 2.88
CA HIS A 348 14.70 -30.64 3.82
C HIS A 348 13.42 -30.15 3.11
N PRO A 349 12.37 -30.98 3.03
CA PRO A 349 11.14 -30.62 2.32
C PRO A 349 10.46 -29.42 2.97
N LEU A 350 9.69 -28.69 2.17
CA LEU A 350 8.87 -27.57 2.60
C LEU A 350 7.43 -27.82 2.14
N THR A 351 6.47 -27.79 3.07
CA THR A 351 5.05 -28.04 2.76
C THR A 351 4.21 -26.79 3.04
N MET A 352 3.43 -26.37 2.05
CA MET A 352 2.44 -25.29 2.18
C MET A 352 1.16 -25.81 2.85
N VAL A 353 0.57 -25.03 3.75
CA VAL A 353 -0.67 -25.40 4.43
C VAL A 353 -1.69 -24.28 4.30
N GLY A 354 -2.72 -24.51 3.49
CA GLY A 354 -3.86 -23.61 3.37
C GLY A 354 -4.87 -23.84 4.49
N VAL A 355 -5.26 -22.79 5.19
CA VAL A 355 -6.29 -22.81 6.22
C VAL A 355 -7.39 -21.83 5.83
N ASP A 356 -8.62 -22.31 5.67
CA ASP A 356 -9.76 -21.45 5.38
C ASP A 356 -11.05 -22.05 5.95
N PHE A 357 -11.96 -21.22 6.46
CA PHE A 357 -13.24 -21.69 6.98
C PHE A 357 -14.21 -22.01 5.83
N ASN A 358 -14.07 -21.35 4.68
CA ASN A 358 -14.88 -21.56 3.48
C ASN A 358 -14.39 -22.78 2.69
N GLU A 359 -15.30 -23.71 2.38
CA GLU A 359 -14.95 -24.92 1.62
C GLU A 359 -14.53 -24.66 0.18
N LYS A 360 -15.17 -23.70 -0.50
CA LYS A 360 -14.84 -23.34 -1.90
C LYS A 360 -13.40 -22.79 -1.98
N SER A 361 -13.00 -21.94 -1.04
CA SER A 361 -11.60 -21.47 -0.93
C SER A 361 -10.62 -22.64 -0.73
N ARG A 362 -10.93 -23.57 0.18
CA ARG A 362 -10.08 -24.75 0.39
C ARG A 362 -9.91 -25.61 -0.88
N ILE A 363 -11.00 -25.82 -1.62
CA ILE A 363 -10.96 -26.56 -2.89
C ILE A 363 -10.12 -25.80 -3.91
N ALA A 364 -10.35 -24.48 -4.06
CA ALA A 364 -9.58 -23.63 -4.98
C ALA A 364 -8.07 -23.66 -4.65
N THR A 365 -7.71 -23.52 -3.37
CA THR A 365 -6.33 -23.66 -2.88
C THR A 365 -5.72 -25.01 -3.24
N ALA A 366 -6.42 -26.12 -3.00
CA ALA A 366 -5.92 -27.45 -3.32
C ALA A 366 -5.70 -27.65 -4.82
N CYS A 367 -6.64 -27.16 -5.65
CA CYS A 367 -6.50 -27.19 -7.11
C CYS A 367 -5.33 -26.33 -7.59
N ASN A 368 -5.21 -25.09 -7.10
CA ASN A 368 -4.16 -24.17 -7.53
C ASN A 368 -2.76 -24.72 -7.19
N LEU A 369 -2.53 -25.10 -5.93
CA LEU A 369 -1.25 -25.65 -5.48
C LEU A 369 -0.93 -26.99 -6.16
N GLY A 370 -1.95 -27.83 -6.40
CA GLY A 370 -1.80 -29.09 -7.15
C GLY A 370 -1.40 -28.88 -8.61
N ASN A 371 -2.02 -27.90 -9.29
CA ASN A 371 -1.70 -27.57 -10.69
C ASN A 371 -0.27 -27.00 -10.86
N HIS A 372 0.33 -26.47 -9.80
CA HIS A 372 1.68 -25.92 -9.80
C HIS A 372 2.73 -26.83 -9.14
N ASP A 373 2.40 -28.10 -8.89
CA ASP A 373 3.28 -29.09 -8.25
C ASP A 373 3.86 -28.63 -6.89
N VAL A 374 3.10 -27.84 -6.13
CA VAL A 374 3.49 -27.34 -4.81
C VAL A 374 3.11 -28.38 -3.75
N PRO A 375 4.03 -28.90 -2.91
CA PRO A 375 3.70 -29.80 -1.81
C PRO A 375 2.79 -29.11 -0.80
N HIS A 376 1.57 -29.60 -0.62
CA HIS A 376 0.59 -28.89 0.19
C HIS A 376 -0.36 -29.78 1.00
N LYS A 377 -1.00 -29.14 1.98
CA LYS A 377 -2.16 -29.64 2.73
C LYS A 377 -3.20 -28.52 2.83
N VAL A 378 -4.46 -28.89 2.95
CA VAL A 378 -5.54 -27.92 3.20
C VAL A 378 -6.38 -28.38 4.38
N ILE A 379 -6.71 -27.46 5.28
CA ILE A 379 -7.52 -27.71 6.49
C ILE A 379 -8.57 -26.62 6.70
N ALA A 380 -9.63 -26.96 7.44
CA ALA A 380 -10.62 -25.98 7.87
C ALA A 380 -10.07 -25.17 9.04
N GLY A 381 -10.33 -23.86 9.08
CA GLY A 381 -9.92 -23.06 10.23
C GLY A 381 -10.44 -21.64 10.19
N ASP A 382 -10.63 -21.07 11.37
CA ASP A 382 -11.20 -19.74 11.58
C ASP A 382 -10.12 -18.90 12.28
N ILE A 383 -9.82 -17.72 11.73
CA ILE A 383 -8.80 -16.81 12.27
C ILE A 383 -9.08 -16.44 13.74
N GLY A 384 -10.35 -16.38 14.16
CA GLY A 384 -10.74 -16.14 15.54
C GLY A 384 -10.48 -17.33 16.47
N LYS A 385 -10.15 -18.51 15.96
CA LYS A 385 -9.99 -19.76 16.76
C LYS A 385 -8.64 -20.44 16.48
N PRO A 386 -7.50 -19.77 16.71
CA PRO A 386 -6.18 -20.32 16.37
C PRO A 386 -5.85 -21.61 17.11
N SER A 387 -6.35 -21.83 18.34
CA SER A 387 -6.18 -23.10 19.05
C SER A 387 -6.81 -24.30 18.31
N SER A 388 -7.93 -24.10 17.61
CA SER A 388 -8.55 -25.10 16.75
C SER A 388 -7.68 -25.40 15.54
N ILE A 389 -7.09 -24.36 14.91
CA ILE A 389 -6.14 -24.50 13.81
C ILE A 389 -4.94 -25.36 14.27
N MET A 390 -4.33 -25.03 15.41
CA MET A 390 -3.19 -25.80 15.95
C MET A 390 -3.54 -27.27 16.22
N ALA A 391 -4.74 -27.54 16.73
CA ALA A 391 -5.21 -28.92 16.92
C ALA A 391 -5.39 -29.67 15.58
N GLN A 392 -5.88 -29.00 14.53
CA GLN A 392 -6.01 -29.59 13.20
C GLN A 392 -4.67 -29.82 12.50
N LEU A 393 -3.71 -28.89 12.63
CA LEU A 393 -2.34 -29.07 12.15
C LEU A 393 -1.73 -30.36 12.72
N LYS A 394 -1.80 -30.54 14.04
CA LYS A 394 -1.31 -31.76 14.72
C LYS A 394 -1.99 -33.03 14.17
N ARG A 395 -3.32 -33.01 13.98
CA ARG A 395 -4.05 -34.15 13.38
C ARG A 395 -3.59 -34.48 11.96
N LYS A 396 -3.18 -33.47 11.19
CA LYS A 396 -2.64 -33.64 9.82
C LYS A 396 -1.14 -33.88 9.77
N LYS A 397 -0.50 -34.14 10.93
CA LYS A 397 0.94 -34.35 11.09
C LYS A 397 1.77 -33.15 10.62
N VAL A 398 1.25 -31.96 10.86
CA VAL A 398 1.99 -30.70 10.75
C VAL A 398 2.38 -30.30 12.17
N ASP A 399 3.67 -30.17 12.44
CA ASP A 399 4.18 -29.73 13.74
C ASP A 399 4.13 -28.20 13.82
N PRO A 400 3.31 -27.61 14.72
CA PRO A 400 3.24 -26.15 14.88
C PRO A 400 4.56 -25.49 15.29
N ASN A 401 5.48 -26.23 15.92
CA ASN A 401 6.79 -25.68 16.29
C ASN A 401 7.74 -25.61 15.09
N LYS A 402 7.39 -26.26 13.98
CA LYS A 402 8.10 -26.23 12.71
C LYS A 402 7.35 -25.41 11.65
N SER A 403 6.38 -24.59 12.04
CA SER A 403 5.63 -23.74 11.12
C SER A 403 6.01 -22.26 11.20
N LEU A 404 6.11 -21.63 10.04
CA LEU A 404 5.97 -20.18 9.87
C LEU A 404 4.51 -19.90 9.51
N HIS A 405 3.85 -19.03 10.27
CA HIS A 405 2.50 -18.59 9.94
C HIS A 405 2.55 -17.37 9.03
N VAL A 406 1.63 -17.30 8.09
CA VAL A 406 1.41 -16.14 7.23
C VAL A 406 -0.07 -15.81 7.13
N ARG A 407 -0.40 -14.56 6.82
CA ARG A 407 -1.72 -14.13 6.35
C ARG A 407 -1.67 -12.72 5.79
N SER A 408 -2.57 -12.40 4.87
CA SER A 408 -2.68 -11.06 4.29
C SER A 408 -4.12 -10.54 4.41
N PHE A 409 -4.28 -9.37 5.02
CA PHE A 409 -5.52 -8.59 5.10
C PHE A 409 -6.70 -9.38 5.69
N LEU A 410 -6.55 -9.88 6.93
CA LEU A 410 -7.55 -10.79 7.51
C LEU A 410 -7.93 -10.50 8.97
N ASP A 411 -7.05 -9.89 9.79
CA ASP A 411 -7.39 -9.59 11.18
C ASP A 411 -8.49 -8.54 11.31
N HIS A 412 -8.59 -7.62 10.34
CA HIS A 412 -9.69 -6.67 10.26
C HIS A 412 -11.01 -7.36 9.87
N ASP A 413 -10.99 -8.39 9.03
CA ASP A 413 -12.18 -9.13 8.58
C ASP A 413 -12.49 -10.37 9.44
N ARG A 414 -11.93 -10.42 10.66
CA ARG A 414 -12.19 -11.53 11.60
C ARG A 414 -13.66 -11.52 12.05
N PRO A 415 -14.25 -12.69 12.34
CA PRO A 415 -15.51 -12.74 13.07
C PRO A 415 -15.40 -11.97 14.40
N TYR A 416 -16.35 -11.07 14.64
CA TYR A 416 -16.36 -10.30 15.88
C TYR A 416 -16.56 -11.20 17.08
N ILE A 417 -15.70 -11.04 18.07
CA ILE A 417 -15.80 -11.71 19.35
C ILE A 417 -15.71 -10.61 20.40
N ALA A 418 -16.81 -10.39 21.10
CA ALA A 418 -16.87 -9.44 22.20
C ALA A 418 -15.80 -9.80 23.25
N PRO A 419 -15.09 -8.81 23.81
CA PRO A 419 -14.08 -9.05 24.82
C PRO A 419 -14.71 -9.64 26.08
N LYS A 420 -14.01 -10.55 26.73
CA LYS A 420 -14.44 -11.09 28.03
C LYS A 420 -14.31 -10.05 29.14
N ASN A 421 -13.29 -9.20 29.05
CA ASN A 421 -13.03 -8.14 30.02
C ASN A 421 -13.19 -6.78 29.36
N GLN A 422 -14.02 -5.93 29.95
CA GLN A 422 -14.10 -4.53 29.55
C GLN A 422 -12.92 -3.76 30.11
N LEU A 423 -12.47 -2.74 29.38
CA LEU A 423 -11.48 -1.80 29.88
C LEU A 423 -12.11 -0.92 30.96
N GLU A 424 -11.35 -0.65 32.02
CA GLU A 424 -11.78 0.28 33.06
C GLU A 424 -11.84 1.70 32.49
N GLU A 425 -12.99 2.38 32.63
CA GLU A 425 -13.30 3.66 31.99
C GLU A 425 -12.25 4.77 32.25
N GLY A 426 -11.63 4.76 33.44
CA GLY A 426 -10.59 5.72 33.85
C GLY A 426 -9.15 5.26 33.63
N SER A 427 -8.93 4.07 33.04
CA SER A 427 -7.58 3.56 32.77
C SER A 427 -6.89 4.32 31.63
N ALA A 428 -5.56 4.32 31.65
CA ALA A 428 -4.77 4.88 30.55
C ALA A 428 -5.08 4.18 29.21
N VAL A 429 -5.32 2.87 29.25
CA VAL A 429 -5.68 2.08 28.06
C VAL A 429 -7.02 2.52 27.47
N ALA A 430 -8.04 2.74 28.29
CA ALA A 430 -9.34 3.21 27.81
C ALA A 430 -9.26 4.63 27.22
N ALA A 431 -8.52 5.53 27.89
CA ALA A 431 -8.26 6.88 27.39
C ALA A 431 -7.51 6.86 26.04
N PHE A 432 -6.51 5.99 25.90
CA PHE A 432 -5.79 5.78 24.64
C PHE A 432 -6.70 5.28 23.53
N ALA A 433 -7.51 4.24 23.78
CA ALA A 433 -8.41 3.69 22.78
C ALA A 433 -9.41 4.74 22.28
N LYS A 434 -9.99 5.54 23.19
CA LYS A 434 -10.89 6.65 22.82
C LYS A 434 -10.18 7.72 21.99
N ALA A 435 -8.98 8.12 22.38
CA ALA A 435 -8.24 9.17 21.67
C ALA A 435 -7.81 8.72 20.27
N GLN A 436 -7.34 7.48 20.12
CA GLN A 436 -6.83 6.95 18.85
C GLN A 436 -7.92 6.57 17.84
N MET A 437 -9.16 6.41 18.30
CA MET A 437 -10.29 5.92 17.51
C MET A 437 -11.55 6.74 17.76
N ALA A 438 -11.40 8.03 18.08
CA ALA A 438 -12.50 8.89 18.51
C ALA A 438 -13.63 8.98 17.46
N ASP A 439 -13.30 8.87 16.19
CA ASP A 439 -14.21 8.94 15.04
C ASP A 439 -14.29 7.64 14.24
N PHE A 440 -13.85 6.52 14.81
CA PHE A 440 -13.94 5.21 14.17
C PHE A 440 -15.31 4.62 14.46
N VAL A 441 -15.98 4.13 13.43
CA VAL A 441 -17.35 3.62 13.52
C VAL A 441 -17.38 2.20 13.00
N HIS A 442 -17.57 1.23 13.89
CA HIS A 442 -17.70 -0.18 13.56
C HIS A 442 -19.04 -0.71 14.05
N LEU A 443 -19.54 -1.74 13.39
CA LEU A 443 -20.86 -2.30 13.65
C LEU A 443 -20.76 -3.77 14.04
N ASN A 444 -21.57 -4.20 15.01
CA ASN A 444 -21.74 -5.61 15.33
C ASN A 444 -22.66 -6.31 14.30
N LYS A 445 -22.99 -7.59 14.54
CA LYS A 445 -23.81 -8.36 13.60
C LYS A 445 -25.29 -7.90 13.54
N GLU A 446 -25.74 -7.10 14.49
CA GLU A 446 -27.05 -6.47 14.52
C GLU A 446 -27.03 -5.09 13.86
N GLY A 447 -25.86 -4.56 13.50
CA GLY A 447 -25.68 -3.22 12.96
C GLY A 447 -25.65 -2.12 14.03
N GLU A 448 -25.43 -2.48 15.29
CA GLU A 448 -25.25 -1.55 16.40
C GLU A 448 -23.79 -1.09 16.51
N PRO A 449 -23.51 0.15 16.94
CA PRO A 449 -22.15 0.63 17.12
C PRO A 449 -21.35 -0.21 18.13
N VAL A 450 -20.10 -0.54 17.77
CA VAL A 450 -19.12 -1.13 18.69
C VAL A 450 -18.24 -0.02 19.28
N PRO A 451 -18.23 0.19 20.60
CA PRO A 451 -17.39 1.21 21.24
C PRO A 451 -15.90 0.97 20.99
N ALA A 452 -15.13 2.04 20.80
CA ALA A 452 -13.69 1.99 20.57
C ALA A 452 -12.91 1.19 21.65
N THR A 453 -13.31 1.33 22.92
CA THR A 453 -12.71 0.59 24.04
C THR A 453 -12.99 -0.90 23.98
N GLU A 454 -14.21 -1.28 23.59
CA GLU A 454 -14.62 -2.67 23.41
C GLU A 454 -13.89 -3.31 22.22
N LEU A 455 -13.82 -2.57 21.10
CA LEU A 455 -13.11 -3.02 19.91
C LEU A 455 -11.61 -3.23 20.17
N PHE A 456 -10.98 -2.32 20.90
CA PHE A 456 -9.58 -2.44 21.29
C PHE A 456 -9.34 -3.66 22.18
N ALA A 457 -10.20 -3.87 23.19
CA ALA A 457 -10.12 -5.05 24.04
C ALA A 457 -10.31 -6.35 23.24
N SER A 458 -11.25 -6.38 22.30
CA SER A 458 -11.46 -7.51 21.38
C SER A 458 -10.20 -7.82 20.56
N LEU A 459 -9.51 -6.78 20.07
CA LEU A 459 -8.23 -6.93 19.36
C LEU A 459 -7.14 -7.50 20.28
N VAL A 460 -6.98 -6.98 21.49
CA VAL A 460 -5.99 -7.48 22.45
C VAL A 460 -6.22 -8.96 22.77
N GLU A 461 -7.47 -9.37 23.00
CA GLU A 461 -7.82 -10.77 23.25
C GLU A 461 -7.65 -11.66 22.00
N HIS A 462 -7.89 -11.12 20.81
CA HIS A 462 -7.56 -11.80 19.53
C HIS A 462 -6.07 -12.04 19.38
N MET A 463 -5.25 -10.99 19.58
CA MET A 463 -3.80 -11.08 19.53
C MET A 463 -3.25 -12.00 20.62
N ALA A 464 -3.84 -12.04 21.82
CA ALA A 464 -3.43 -12.95 22.88
C ALA A 464 -3.65 -14.41 22.49
N ARG A 465 -4.82 -14.75 21.92
CA ARG A 465 -5.11 -16.10 21.41
C ARG A 465 -4.09 -16.54 20.34
N TRP A 466 -3.71 -15.63 19.45
CA TRP A 466 -2.66 -15.90 18.46
C TRP A 466 -1.27 -16.01 19.09
N GLY A 467 -0.93 -15.14 20.04
CA GLY A 467 0.35 -15.20 20.74
C GLY A 467 0.57 -16.53 21.47
N ASP A 468 -0.48 -17.08 22.09
CA ASP A 468 -0.43 -18.39 22.73
C ASP A 468 -0.36 -19.52 21.69
N ALA A 469 -1.04 -19.38 20.56
CA ALA A 469 -1.03 -20.39 19.50
C ALA A 469 0.28 -20.43 18.69
N LEU A 470 1.02 -19.32 18.65
CA LEU A 470 2.32 -19.18 17.98
C LEU A 470 3.50 -19.54 18.88
N GLU A 471 3.27 -19.94 20.13
CA GLU A 471 4.34 -20.34 21.04
C GLU A 471 5.17 -21.49 20.45
N GLY A 472 6.49 -21.30 20.36
CA GLY A 472 7.42 -22.28 19.79
C GLY A 472 7.48 -22.32 18.26
N SER A 473 6.62 -21.56 17.56
CA SER A 473 6.65 -21.44 16.10
C SER A 473 7.69 -20.42 15.60
N PHE A 474 7.80 -20.27 14.29
CA PHE A 474 8.61 -19.22 13.64
C PHE A 474 7.92 -17.86 13.58
N GLY A 475 6.80 -17.69 14.30
CA GLY A 475 6.03 -16.45 14.32
C GLY A 475 5.08 -16.31 13.12
N LEU A 476 4.71 -15.06 12.85
CA LEU A 476 3.68 -14.68 11.90
C LEU A 476 4.15 -13.55 10.99
N CYS A 477 4.34 -13.81 9.70
CA CYS A 477 4.49 -12.74 8.71
C CYS A 477 3.10 -12.28 8.26
N MET A 478 2.82 -10.98 8.35
CA MET A 478 1.50 -10.47 8.01
C MET A 478 1.51 -9.15 7.27
N LEU A 479 0.53 -9.02 6.38
CA LEU A 479 0.08 -7.76 5.81
C LEU A 479 -1.27 -7.42 6.41
N GLU A 480 -1.48 -6.18 6.83
CA GLU A 480 -2.77 -5.74 7.36
C GLU A 480 -3.10 -4.30 6.95
N VAL A 481 -4.38 -4.00 6.80
CA VAL A 481 -4.92 -2.67 6.49
C VAL A 481 -5.43 -1.97 7.75
N MET A 482 -5.21 -0.67 7.82
CA MET A 482 -5.44 0.19 8.99
C MET A 482 -6.45 1.27 8.65
N GLN A 483 -7.26 1.70 9.61
CA GLN A 483 -8.16 2.85 9.43
C GLN A 483 -7.47 4.17 9.80
N LEU A 484 -7.82 5.24 9.10
CA LEU A 484 -7.34 6.59 9.38
C LEU A 484 -8.42 7.41 10.08
N ASP A 485 -8.00 8.37 10.90
CA ASP A 485 -8.90 9.38 11.45
C ASP A 485 -9.34 10.38 10.36
N VAL A 486 -10.45 11.07 10.59
CA VAL A 486 -11.02 12.07 9.69
C VAL A 486 -10.03 13.20 9.38
N PRO A 487 -9.29 13.79 10.36
CA PRO A 487 -8.29 14.81 10.05
C PRO A 487 -7.23 14.34 9.05
N THR A 488 -6.72 13.11 9.20
CA THR A 488 -5.73 12.51 8.30
C THR A 488 -6.35 12.17 6.96
N THR A 489 -7.56 11.58 6.94
CA THR A 489 -8.31 11.31 5.70
C THR A 489 -8.54 12.59 4.91
N LYS A 490 -8.97 13.68 5.56
CA LYS A 490 -9.14 15.01 4.94
C LYS A 490 -7.85 15.50 4.31
N ARG A 491 -6.75 15.48 5.08
CA ARG A 491 -5.46 15.99 4.66
C ARG A 491 -4.91 15.27 3.42
N PHE A 492 -5.17 13.98 3.28
CA PHE A 492 -4.62 13.14 2.21
C PHE A 492 -5.69 12.56 1.28
N MET A 493 -6.88 13.18 1.19
CA MET A 493 -8.04 12.61 0.48
C MET A 493 -7.80 12.35 -1.02
N ASN A 494 -6.87 13.09 -1.62
CA ASN A 494 -6.48 12.94 -3.04
C ASN A 494 -5.29 11.99 -3.26
N ASP A 495 -4.64 11.52 -2.20
CA ASP A 495 -3.48 10.63 -2.25
C ASP A 495 -3.73 9.30 -1.53
N CYS A 496 -4.92 9.13 -0.94
CA CYS A 496 -5.24 8.02 -0.05
C CYS A 496 -6.59 7.38 -0.38
N VAL A 497 -6.61 6.05 -0.38
CA VAL A 497 -7.83 5.24 -0.61
C VAL A 497 -8.76 5.16 0.61
N SER A 498 -8.36 5.74 1.75
CA SER A 498 -9.08 5.52 3.02
C SER A 498 -10.53 5.98 2.98
N PHE A 499 -10.86 7.09 2.33
CA PHE A 499 -12.22 7.63 2.38
C PHE A 499 -13.27 6.63 1.88
N HIS A 500 -13.20 6.21 0.62
CA HIS A 500 -14.16 5.28 0.04
C HIS A 500 -14.06 3.88 0.63
N PHE A 501 -12.84 3.43 0.93
CA PHE A 501 -12.60 2.10 1.46
C PHE A 501 -13.13 1.96 2.89
N ASP A 502 -12.92 2.96 3.76
CA ASP A 502 -13.44 2.95 5.13
C ASP A 502 -14.96 2.85 5.15
N ILE A 503 -15.67 3.56 4.26
CA ILE A 503 -17.13 3.53 4.20
C ILE A 503 -17.63 2.10 3.98
N VAL A 504 -17.14 1.44 2.94
CA VAL A 504 -17.62 0.09 2.60
C VAL A 504 -17.20 -0.94 3.65
N GLN A 505 -15.99 -0.84 4.20
CA GLN A 505 -15.51 -1.75 5.25
C GLN A 505 -16.27 -1.58 6.57
N CYS A 506 -16.63 -0.35 6.95
CA CYS A 506 -17.42 -0.12 8.15
C CYS A 506 -18.86 -0.66 7.96
N LEU A 507 -19.46 -0.44 6.78
CA LEU A 507 -20.79 -0.96 6.45
C LEU A 507 -20.80 -2.49 6.33
N SER A 508 -19.69 -3.08 5.84
CA SER A 508 -19.51 -4.53 5.74
C SER A 508 -18.98 -5.18 7.02
N ARG A 509 -18.89 -4.40 8.12
CA ARG A 509 -18.62 -4.88 9.48
C ARG A 509 -17.24 -5.46 9.67
N GLN A 510 -16.28 -4.81 9.03
CA GLN A 510 -14.87 -5.08 9.21
C GLN A 510 -14.29 -4.13 10.24
N TYR A 511 -13.31 -4.63 10.98
CA TYR A 511 -12.78 -4.09 12.21
C TYR A 511 -11.36 -3.54 12.01
N MET A 512 -11.21 -2.64 11.05
CA MET A 512 -9.96 -1.91 10.85
C MET A 512 -9.67 -1.02 12.06
N ILE A 513 -8.40 -0.85 12.40
CA ILE A 513 -7.97 -0.05 13.55
C ILE A 513 -6.79 0.84 13.17
N SER A 514 -6.44 1.82 14.00
CA SER A 514 -5.27 2.66 13.72
C SER A 514 -3.99 1.83 13.85
N ALA A 515 -2.97 2.14 13.06
CA ALA A 515 -1.71 1.39 13.10
C ALA A 515 -1.06 1.40 14.49
N VAL A 516 -1.18 2.51 15.22
CA VAL A 516 -0.68 2.68 16.60
C VAL A 516 -1.44 1.75 17.55
N ALA A 517 -2.78 1.71 17.46
CA ALA A 517 -3.59 0.80 18.25
C ALA A 517 -3.31 -0.68 17.90
N PHE A 518 -3.10 -1.00 16.62
CA PHE A 518 -2.74 -2.36 16.21
C PHE A 518 -1.42 -2.83 16.84
N ALA A 519 -0.37 -2.01 16.75
CA ALA A 519 0.93 -2.30 17.35
C ALA A 519 0.84 -2.42 18.89
N MET A 520 0.04 -1.55 19.53
CA MET A 520 -0.20 -1.60 20.97
C MET A 520 -0.96 -2.87 21.40
N GLY A 521 -1.98 -3.28 20.63
CA GLY A 521 -2.73 -4.50 20.87
C GLY A 521 -1.84 -5.76 20.81
N GLY A 522 -0.94 -5.81 19.84
CA GLY A 522 0.10 -6.86 19.75
C GLY A 522 1.02 -6.87 20.96
N ALA A 523 1.56 -5.70 21.34
CA ALA A 523 2.50 -5.58 22.46
C ALA A 523 1.87 -5.98 23.82
N MET A 524 0.61 -5.61 24.05
CA MET A 524 -0.16 -6.03 25.23
C MET A 524 -0.45 -7.55 25.25
N ALA A 525 -0.45 -8.18 24.07
CA ALA A 525 -0.54 -9.62 23.90
C ALA A 525 0.83 -10.33 23.88
N GLY A 526 1.94 -9.60 24.03
CA GLY A 526 3.30 -10.15 23.98
C GLY A 526 3.79 -10.49 22.56
N LEU A 527 3.11 -10.00 21.53
CA LEU A 527 3.50 -10.13 20.13
C LEU A 527 4.25 -8.88 19.68
N PHE A 528 5.46 -9.06 19.17
CA PHE A 528 6.33 -7.98 18.73
C PHE A 528 6.96 -8.30 17.39
N PRO A 529 7.29 -7.28 16.58
CA PRO A 529 8.15 -7.48 15.43
C PRO A 529 9.47 -8.18 15.83
N THR A 530 9.98 -9.05 14.94
CA THR A 530 11.33 -9.62 15.06
C THR A 530 12.38 -8.51 15.11
N ASP A 531 12.22 -7.50 14.26
CA ASP A 531 12.92 -6.22 14.31
C ASP A 531 11.91 -5.07 14.13
N PHE A 532 11.94 -4.09 15.02
CA PHE A 532 11.08 -2.91 14.92
C PHE A 532 11.40 -2.05 13.69
N LYS A 533 12.64 -2.08 13.19
CA LYS A 533 13.03 -1.34 11.97
C LYS A 533 12.51 -2.01 10.70
N SER A 534 12.31 -3.33 10.71
CA SER A 534 11.85 -4.08 9.54
C SER A 534 10.36 -3.93 9.26
N VAL A 535 9.57 -3.44 10.22
CA VAL A 535 8.16 -3.10 10.00
C VAL A 535 8.06 -2.04 8.92
N GLN A 536 7.29 -2.31 7.86
CA GLN A 536 7.00 -1.35 6.79
C GLN A 536 5.59 -0.80 6.94
N ASN A 537 5.44 0.49 6.67
CA ASN A 537 4.15 1.17 6.58
C ASN A 537 3.93 1.67 5.14
N TYR A 538 2.66 1.73 4.74
CA TYR A 538 2.25 2.21 3.43
C TYR A 538 1.32 3.41 3.52
N PRO A 539 1.53 4.48 2.72
CA PRO A 539 2.60 4.63 1.72
C PRO A 539 4.00 4.65 2.35
N GLU A 540 5.02 4.16 1.62
CA GLU A 540 6.40 4.13 2.11
C GLU A 540 6.84 5.54 2.50
N GLN A 541 7.49 5.66 3.68
CA GLN A 541 7.93 6.94 4.26
C GLN A 541 6.79 7.97 4.40
N GLY A 542 5.54 7.51 4.40
CA GLY A 542 4.36 8.35 4.48
C GLY A 542 4.17 8.97 5.85
N ASN A 543 3.46 10.11 5.85
CA ASN A 543 3.02 10.78 7.08
C ASN A 543 1.84 10.07 7.77
N TYR A 544 1.36 8.96 7.22
CA TYR A 544 0.32 8.10 7.78
C TYR A 544 0.61 6.63 7.45
N CYS A 545 -0.08 5.71 8.12
CA CYS A 545 0.03 4.28 7.88
C CYS A 545 -1.36 3.71 7.56
N ARG A 546 -1.57 3.33 6.29
CA ARG A 546 -2.78 2.65 5.80
C ARG A 546 -2.60 1.15 5.74
N MET A 547 -1.38 0.66 5.53
CA MET A 547 -1.11 -0.78 5.58
C MET A 547 0.20 -1.01 6.30
N MET A 548 0.32 -2.15 6.96
CA MET A 548 1.50 -2.54 7.71
C MET A 548 1.96 -3.93 7.28
N ASN A 549 3.25 -4.08 7.00
CA ASN A 549 3.93 -5.35 6.79
C ASN A 549 4.89 -5.61 7.94
N GLN A 550 4.81 -6.79 8.54
CA GLN A 550 5.64 -7.13 9.70
C GLN A 550 5.75 -8.64 9.91
N HIS A 551 6.80 -9.04 10.61
CA HIS A 551 6.98 -10.41 11.13
C HIS A 551 6.90 -10.39 12.66
N LEU A 552 5.79 -10.87 13.20
CA LEU A 552 5.51 -10.91 14.63
C LEU A 552 6.00 -12.22 15.28
N VAL A 553 6.59 -12.10 16.46
CA VAL A 553 6.99 -13.21 17.32
C VAL A 553 6.51 -13.00 18.74
N ARG A 554 6.25 -14.09 19.45
CA ARG A 554 5.92 -14.06 20.88
C ARG A 554 7.18 -13.81 21.70
N ARG A 555 7.15 -12.82 22.59
CA ARG A 555 8.21 -12.55 23.58
C ARG A 555 7.72 -12.94 24.99
N PRO A 556 8.64 -13.18 25.96
CA PRO A 556 8.28 -13.61 27.32
C PRO A 556 7.77 -12.47 28.22
N TYR A 557 7.48 -11.30 27.63
CA TYR A 557 7.02 -10.11 28.33
C TYR A 557 5.96 -9.39 27.51
N LYS A 558 5.26 -8.44 28.15
CA LYS A 558 4.24 -7.59 27.53
C LYS A 558 4.58 -6.13 27.75
N ILE A 559 4.15 -5.26 26.85
CA ILE A 559 4.21 -3.80 27.05
C ILE A 559 2.79 -3.28 27.13
N ARG A 560 2.50 -2.49 28.16
CA ARG A 560 1.22 -1.78 28.36
C ARG A 560 1.44 -0.34 28.80
N PHE A 561 0.37 0.46 28.84
CA PHE A 561 0.44 1.78 29.46
C PHE A 561 0.68 1.65 30.97
N ALA A 562 1.45 2.59 31.50
CA ALA A 562 1.65 2.74 32.93
C ALA A 562 0.37 3.28 33.58
N GLU A 563 -0.03 2.69 34.69
CA GLU A 563 -1.21 3.09 35.46
C GLU A 563 -0.78 3.71 36.79
N LEU A 564 -1.64 4.54 37.41
CA LEU A 564 -1.35 5.09 38.74
C LEU A 564 -1.17 4.00 39.81
N ALA A 565 -1.80 2.85 39.62
CA ALA A 565 -1.62 1.69 40.49
C ALA A 565 -0.19 1.12 40.46
N ASP A 566 0.59 1.39 39.41
CA ASP A 566 1.98 0.94 39.29
C ASP A 566 2.95 1.76 40.16
N LEU A 567 2.53 2.94 40.66
CA LEU A 567 3.41 3.88 41.36
C LEU A 567 4.28 3.24 42.48
N PRO A 568 3.76 2.38 43.38
CA PRO A 568 4.59 1.74 44.40
C PRO A 568 5.67 0.82 43.82
N THR A 569 5.42 0.18 42.69
CA THR A 569 6.39 -0.67 41.99
C THR A 569 7.41 0.20 41.26
N LEU A 570 6.98 1.29 40.65
CA LEU A 570 7.84 2.25 39.96
C LEU A 570 8.82 2.95 40.92
N GLU A 571 8.40 3.25 42.16
CA GLU A 571 9.31 3.78 43.20
C GLU A 571 10.43 2.79 43.55
N LYS A 572 10.09 1.50 43.68
CA LYS A 572 11.09 0.44 43.91
C LYS A 572 12.03 0.29 42.73
N LEU A 573 11.49 0.31 41.52
CA LEU A 573 12.26 0.24 40.29
C LEU A 573 13.24 1.43 40.18
N GLU A 574 12.77 2.66 40.45
CA GLU A 574 13.60 3.87 40.47
C GLU A 574 14.78 3.75 41.46
N ALA A 575 14.52 3.17 42.63
CA ALA A 575 15.56 2.94 43.64
C ALA A 575 16.59 1.87 43.21
N LYS A 576 16.18 0.89 42.41
CA LYS A 576 17.08 -0.14 41.83
C LYS A 576 17.92 0.40 40.68
N THR A 577 17.41 1.32 39.87
CA THR A 577 18.05 1.74 38.62
C THR A 577 18.91 3.00 38.74
N TRP A 578 18.55 3.93 39.63
CA TRP A 578 19.24 5.22 39.74
C TRP A 578 20.01 5.38 41.06
N ALA A 579 21.16 6.07 40.97
CA ALA A 579 21.89 6.55 42.14
C ALA A 579 21.02 7.49 42.98
N GLN A 580 21.23 7.55 44.30
CA GLN A 580 20.34 8.23 45.24
C GLN A 580 20.06 9.70 44.87
N ASN A 581 21.06 10.45 44.42
CA ASN A 581 20.93 11.84 43.99
C ASN A 581 20.17 12.01 42.67
N LEU A 582 20.05 10.96 41.86
CA LEU A 582 19.39 11.01 40.56
C LEU A 582 17.93 10.54 40.60
N ARG A 583 17.47 9.91 41.68
CA ARG A 583 16.11 9.35 41.75
C ARG A 583 15.04 10.44 41.71
N ALA A 584 14.00 10.23 40.92
CA ALA A 584 12.78 11.02 41.04
C ALA A 584 12.03 10.66 42.34
N ALA A 585 11.47 11.68 43.01
CA ALA A 585 10.58 11.45 44.15
C ALA A 585 9.23 10.89 43.67
N ALA A 586 8.49 10.22 44.57
CA ALA A 586 7.17 9.66 44.29
C ALA A 586 6.20 10.68 43.65
N GLU A 587 6.23 11.94 44.11
CA GLU A 587 5.40 13.02 43.57
C GLU A 587 5.74 13.34 42.10
N VAL A 588 7.01 13.28 41.73
CA VAL A 588 7.46 13.50 40.34
C VAL A 588 6.99 12.33 39.45
N LEU A 589 7.10 11.10 39.95
CA LEU A 589 6.63 9.92 39.23
C LEU A 589 5.10 9.95 39.04
N ARG A 590 4.35 10.27 40.10
CA ARG A 590 2.90 10.48 40.06
C ARG A 590 2.54 11.53 39.00
N LYS A 591 3.17 12.70 39.04
CA LYS A 591 2.92 13.79 38.09
C LYS A 591 3.11 13.33 36.64
N ARG A 592 4.17 12.57 36.35
CA ARG A 592 4.39 12.00 34.99
C ARG A 592 3.22 11.14 34.52
N LEU A 593 2.70 10.29 35.40
CA LEU A 593 1.56 9.39 35.09
C LEU A 593 0.25 10.17 34.91
N GLU A 594 -0.02 11.17 35.74
CA GLU A 594 -1.23 11.98 35.69
C GLU A 594 -1.24 12.96 34.51
N THR A 595 -0.08 13.53 34.17
CA THR A 595 0.04 14.54 33.09
C THR A 595 -0.02 13.91 31.70
N SER A 596 0.54 12.72 31.50
CA SER A 596 0.61 12.07 30.17
C SER A 596 0.23 10.58 30.23
N PRO A 597 -0.98 10.23 30.67
CA PRO A 597 -1.38 8.85 30.97
C PRO A 597 -1.27 7.92 29.75
N THR A 598 -1.56 8.41 28.55
CA THR A 598 -1.55 7.61 27.31
C THR A 598 -0.20 7.56 26.61
N SER A 599 0.89 8.00 27.27
CA SER A 599 2.24 7.97 26.68
C SER A 599 3.22 7.11 27.48
N ASN A 600 3.07 7.01 28.80
CA ASN A 600 4.02 6.25 29.62
C ASN A 600 3.82 4.74 29.41
N LEU A 601 4.91 3.99 29.21
CA LEU A 601 4.87 2.55 28.97
C LEU A 601 5.57 1.79 30.10
N VAL A 602 5.00 0.67 30.51
CA VAL A 602 5.64 -0.32 31.39
C VAL A 602 5.80 -1.65 30.67
N CYS A 603 6.85 -2.39 31.02
CA CYS A 603 7.07 -3.76 30.60
C CYS A 603 6.79 -4.72 31.75
N GLU A 604 6.01 -5.76 31.49
CA GLU A 604 5.65 -6.77 32.46
C GLU A 604 6.23 -8.14 32.10
N VAL A 605 6.81 -8.80 33.10
CA VAL A 605 7.24 -10.20 33.03
C VAL A 605 6.45 -10.95 34.09
N ASN A 606 5.72 -12.01 33.71
CA ASN A 606 4.88 -12.80 34.63
C ASN A 606 3.89 -11.98 35.48
N GLY A 607 3.42 -10.83 34.95
CA GLY A 607 2.50 -9.93 35.64
C GLY A 607 3.14 -8.94 36.61
N GLU A 608 4.48 -8.91 36.72
CA GLU A 608 5.21 -7.91 37.49
C GLU A 608 5.83 -6.86 36.57
N VAL A 609 5.69 -5.58 36.93
CA VAL A 609 6.34 -4.47 36.22
C VAL A 609 7.83 -4.48 36.51
N VAL A 610 8.64 -4.71 35.47
CA VAL A 610 10.11 -4.79 35.55
C VAL A 610 10.82 -3.65 34.83
N ALA A 611 10.12 -2.87 34.01
CA ALA A 611 10.69 -1.69 33.37
C ALA A 611 9.63 -0.63 33.07
N VAL A 612 10.07 0.62 32.91
CA VAL A 612 9.23 1.77 32.56
C VAL A 612 9.97 2.71 31.63
N LEU A 613 9.22 3.30 30.68
CA LEU A 613 9.63 4.40 29.83
C LEU A 613 8.63 5.54 29.99
N TYR A 614 9.07 6.64 30.62
CA TYR A 614 8.27 7.85 30.78
C TYR A 614 8.38 8.73 29.54
N MET A 615 7.23 9.20 29.04
CA MET A 615 7.13 10.00 27.82
C MET A 615 6.04 11.05 27.94
N GLN A 616 6.14 12.09 27.11
CA GLN A 616 5.11 13.11 26.99
C GLN A 616 5.07 13.75 25.60
N ARG A 617 3.97 14.45 25.29
CA ARG A 617 3.86 15.29 24.11
C ARG A 617 4.27 16.74 24.42
N VAL A 618 5.01 17.38 23.54
CA VAL A 618 5.38 18.81 23.60
C VAL A 618 5.23 19.46 22.23
N SER A 619 4.99 20.77 22.21
CA SER A 619 4.76 21.51 20.96
C SER A 619 6.05 22.02 20.31
N THR A 620 7.12 22.21 21.08
CA THR A 620 8.37 22.81 20.61
C THR A 620 9.60 22.15 21.26
N LEU A 621 10.78 22.32 20.64
CA LEU A 621 12.04 21.83 21.21
C LEU A 621 12.47 22.67 22.42
N GLU A 622 12.05 23.92 22.52
CA GLU A 622 12.40 24.85 23.60
C GLU A 622 11.83 24.41 24.96
N ALA A 623 10.80 23.55 24.96
CA ALA A 623 10.25 22.92 26.16
C ALA A 623 11.33 22.29 27.06
N VAL A 624 12.40 21.75 26.48
CA VAL A 624 13.51 21.12 27.24
C VAL A 624 14.50 22.13 27.81
N GLN A 625 14.40 23.40 27.44
CA GLN A 625 15.23 24.48 27.97
C GLN A 625 14.53 25.30 29.06
N SER A 626 13.20 25.35 29.03
CA SER A 626 12.41 26.11 30.00
C SER A 626 12.32 25.40 31.35
N GLU A 627 12.36 24.06 31.35
CA GLU A 627 12.15 23.25 32.55
C GLU A 627 13.37 22.39 32.89
N LYS A 628 13.51 22.10 34.19
CA LYS A 628 14.50 21.14 34.70
C LYS A 628 13.93 19.73 34.67
N PHE A 629 14.79 18.71 34.72
CA PHE A 629 14.43 17.30 34.62
C PHE A 629 13.29 16.87 35.58
N MET A 630 13.28 17.38 36.81
CA MET A 630 12.24 17.04 37.79
C MET A 630 10.89 17.74 37.55
N GLN A 631 10.89 18.86 36.81
CA GLN A 631 9.72 19.67 36.47
C GLN A 631 9.30 19.51 35.00
N ILE A 632 9.98 18.67 34.22
CA ILE A 632 9.80 18.59 32.77
C ILE A 632 8.35 18.30 32.33
N SER A 633 7.55 17.68 33.20
CA SER A 633 6.11 17.45 32.99
C SER A 633 5.28 18.73 32.88
N ASP A 634 5.75 19.86 33.39
CA ASP A 634 5.08 21.16 33.24
C ASP A 634 5.07 21.67 31.79
N SER A 635 5.95 21.15 30.94
CA SER A 635 5.97 21.46 29.50
C SER A 635 5.03 20.61 28.66
N HIS A 636 4.29 19.67 29.26
CA HIS A 636 3.39 18.81 28.49
C HIS A 636 2.34 19.65 27.75
N THR A 637 2.19 19.40 26.46
CA THR A 637 1.09 19.93 25.67
C THR A 637 0.30 18.77 25.08
N PRO A 638 -0.95 18.55 25.51
CA PRO A 638 -1.84 17.60 24.86
C PRO A 638 -1.91 17.89 23.34
N GLY A 639 -1.69 16.86 22.52
CA GLY A 639 -1.64 17.01 21.05
C GLY A 639 -0.39 17.68 20.47
N GLY A 640 0.59 18.05 21.31
CA GLY A 640 1.88 18.60 20.83
C GLY A 640 2.59 17.63 19.90
N ARG A 641 3.12 18.10 18.76
CA ARG A 641 3.57 17.22 17.65
C ARG A 641 4.89 16.49 17.90
N ILE A 642 5.62 16.81 18.98
CA ILE A 642 6.88 16.18 19.35
C ILE A 642 6.64 15.20 20.50
N LEU A 643 7.11 13.96 20.38
CA LEU A 643 7.15 13.01 21.48
C LEU A 643 8.49 13.16 22.22
N GLN A 644 8.47 13.42 23.52
CA GLN A 644 9.65 13.52 24.35
C GLN A 644 9.83 12.26 25.20
N LEU A 645 10.96 11.58 25.04
CA LEU A 645 11.44 10.54 25.95
C LEU A 645 12.03 11.22 27.19
N ILE A 646 11.50 10.91 28.37
CA ILE A 646 11.90 11.52 29.64
C ILE A 646 12.94 10.65 30.36
N ALA A 647 12.59 9.40 30.67
CA ALA A 647 13.46 8.50 31.41
C ALA A 647 13.09 7.04 31.15
N ILE A 648 14.10 6.18 31.12
CA ILE A 648 13.93 4.73 31.04
C ILE A 648 14.58 4.07 32.25
N SER A 649 13.86 3.17 32.90
CA SER A 649 14.32 2.38 34.05
C SER A 649 13.97 0.92 33.78
N ALA A 650 14.94 0.00 33.87
CA ALA A 650 14.71 -1.43 33.75
C ALA A 650 15.43 -2.17 34.88
N ASP A 651 14.76 -3.14 35.49
CA ASP A 651 15.31 -3.91 36.61
C ASP A 651 16.61 -4.61 36.17
N PRO A 652 17.74 -4.40 36.87
CA PRO A 652 18.99 -5.07 36.54
C PRO A 652 18.88 -6.60 36.48
N GLU A 653 17.94 -7.21 37.21
CA GLU A 653 17.72 -8.66 37.22
C GLU A 653 17.22 -9.21 35.87
N VAL A 654 16.62 -8.36 35.03
CA VAL A 654 16.11 -8.73 33.68
C VAL A 654 17.01 -8.20 32.55
N SER A 655 18.24 -7.78 32.85
CA SER A 655 19.14 -7.17 31.86
C SER A 655 19.43 -8.06 30.65
N GLY A 656 19.38 -9.39 30.81
CA GLY A 656 19.56 -10.37 29.72
C GLY A 656 18.44 -10.40 28.69
N MET A 657 17.28 -9.79 28.96
CA MET A 657 16.14 -9.73 28.04
C MET A 657 16.14 -8.50 27.13
N HIS A 658 17.09 -7.57 27.31
CA HIS A 658 17.18 -6.33 26.53
C HIS A 658 15.93 -5.42 26.56
N ILE A 659 15.10 -5.53 27.60
CA ILE A 659 13.81 -4.82 27.71
C ILE A 659 13.92 -3.29 27.52
N GLY A 660 14.98 -2.65 28.03
CA GLY A 660 15.18 -1.22 27.82
C GLY A 660 15.34 -0.84 26.34
N THR A 661 16.05 -1.67 25.57
CA THR A 661 16.18 -1.49 24.11
C THR A 661 14.84 -1.66 23.42
N ASP A 662 14.06 -2.66 23.82
CA ASP A 662 12.76 -2.96 23.21
C ASP A 662 11.72 -1.89 23.54
N LEU A 663 11.67 -1.39 24.78
CA LEU A 663 10.78 -0.26 25.16
C LEU A 663 11.05 0.98 24.32
N ARG A 664 12.33 1.36 24.15
CA ARG A 664 12.70 2.48 23.28
C ARG A 664 12.30 2.21 21.83
N SER A 665 12.64 1.03 21.31
CA SER A 665 12.39 0.69 19.90
C SER A 665 10.90 0.66 19.59
N PHE A 666 10.09 0.13 20.51
CA PHE A 666 8.64 0.13 20.42
C PHE A 666 8.04 1.53 20.49
N ALA A 667 8.49 2.38 21.42
CA ALA A 667 8.05 3.78 21.48
C ALA A 667 8.33 4.55 20.18
N LEU A 668 9.49 4.32 19.56
CA LEU A 668 9.83 4.92 18.27
C LEU A 668 9.00 4.34 17.12
N LEU A 669 8.64 3.05 17.17
CA LEU A 669 7.68 2.47 16.23
C LEU A 669 6.31 3.15 16.36
N LEU A 670 5.77 3.31 17.57
CA LEU A 670 4.49 4.00 17.78
C LEU A 670 4.54 5.43 17.23
N ALA A 671 5.61 6.17 17.53
CA ALA A 671 5.82 7.52 17.00
C ALA A 671 5.91 7.57 15.46
N ARG A 672 6.52 6.56 14.83
CA ARG A 672 6.57 6.45 13.36
C ARG A 672 5.19 6.18 12.77
N LEU A 673 4.36 5.37 13.43
CA LEU A 673 3.03 5.02 12.96
C LEU A 673 1.98 6.13 13.18
N ASP A 674 2.17 6.97 14.20
CA ASP A 674 1.24 8.04 14.57
C ASP A 674 1.34 9.25 13.60
N PRO A 675 0.29 9.61 12.86
CA PRO A 675 0.30 10.75 11.92
C PRO A 675 0.39 12.12 12.60
N THR A 676 0.15 12.18 13.91
CA THR A 676 0.22 13.41 14.71
C THR A 676 1.63 13.68 15.27
N VAL A 677 2.54 12.71 15.21
CA VAL A 677 3.92 12.82 15.70
C VAL A 677 4.88 13.12 14.55
N ASP A 678 5.58 14.25 14.63
CA ASP A 678 6.58 14.65 13.62
C ASP A 678 7.99 14.17 13.95
N SER A 679 8.37 14.23 15.22
CA SER A 679 9.70 13.84 15.67
C SER A 679 9.68 13.35 17.12
N VAL A 680 10.75 12.64 17.50
CA VAL A 680 10.96 12.20 18.87
C VAL A 680 12.23 12.83 19.40
N ILE A 681 12.19 13.40 20.60
CA ILE A 681 13.35 13.99 21.26
C ILE A 681 13.60 13.33 22.62
N GLY A 682 14.78 13.53 23.18
CA GLY A 682 15.07 13.21 24.57
C GLY A 682 16.23 14.06 25.07
N VAL A 683 16.29 14.30 26.38
CA VAL A 683 17.49 14.88 26.99
C VAL A 683 18.13 13.80 27.84
N THR A 684 19.25 13.27 27.34
CA THR A 684 19.98 12.17 27.96
C THR A 684 21.21 12.68 28.72
N ARG A 685 22.01 11.77 29.29
CA ARG A 685 23.27 12.08 30.00
C ARG A 685 24.41 11.22 29.47
N CYS A 686 25.65 11.61 29.73
CA CYS A 686 26.79 10.73 29.51
C CYS A 686 26.97 9.80 30.73
N ALA A 687 27.22 8.52 30.48
CA ALA A 687 27.48 7.53 31.51
C ALA A 687 28.97 7.45 31.89
N ASP A 688 29.87 7.68 30.94
CA ASP A 688 31.31 7.39 31.10
C ASP A 688 32.17 8.68 31.04
N PHE A 689 31.58 9.86 31.27
CA PHE A 689 32.27 11.16 31.28
C PHE A 689 32.99 11.46 32.61
N ALA A 690 32.44 11.01 33.74
CA ALA A 690 32.96 11.33 35.07
C ALA A 690 34.46 11.02 35.20
N GLY A 691 35.24 12.01 35.66
CA GLY A 691 36.69 11.87 35.85
C GLY A 691 37.54 11.95 34.58
N ARG A 692 36.96 12.24 33.41
CA ARG A 692 37.73 12.51 32.19
C ARG A 692 38.20 13.97 32.12
N SER A 693 39.36 14.19 31.50
CA SER A 693 39.89 15.53 31.22
C SER A 693 39.26 16.12 29.96
N GLY A 694 38.91 17.41 29.97
CA GLY A 694 38.34 18.14 28.84
C GLY A 694 36.94 18.65 29.12
N SER A 695 36.33 19.35 28.15
CA SER A 695 34.94 19.79 28.28
C SER A 695 33.96 18.66 27.96
N LEU A 696 32.74 18.74 28.49
CA LEU A 696 31.66 17.81 28.12
C LEU A 696 31.32 17.89 26.62
N GLN A 697 31.47 19.08 26.02
CA GLN A 697 31.27 19.26 24.58
C GLN A 697 32.28 18.44 23.77
N ASP A 698 33.58 18.53 24.10
CA ASP A 698 34.63 17.75 23.41
C ASP A 698 34.40 16.23 23.57
N TYR A 699 33.90 15.82 24.73
CA TYR A 699 33.54 14.43 24.99
C TYR A 699 32.39 13.96 24.08
N VAL A 700 31.29 14.72 24.04
CA VAL A 700 30.14 14.39 23.19
C VAL A 700 30.51 14.40 21.71
N ASP A 701 31.31 15.37 21.25
CA ASP A 701 31.81 15.44 19.88
C ASP A 701 32.73 14.25 19.56
N GLY A 702 33.52 13.81 20.54
CA GLY A 702 34.32 12.59 20.45
C GLY A 702 33.47 11.32 20.29
N HIS A 703 32.30 11.25 20.94
CA HIS A 703 31.34 10.16 20.69
C HIS A 703 30.76 10.21 19.29
N VAL A 704 30.25 11.38 18.88
CA VAL A 704 29.59 11.59 17.58
C VAL A 704 30.55 11.34 16.41
N SER A 705 31.83 11.70 16.57
CA SER A 705 32.87 11.44 15.57
C SER A 705 33.42 10.01 15.58
N GLY A 706 32.99 9.17 16.53
CA GLY A 706 33.45 7.79 16.68
C GLY A 706 34.83 7.63 17.34
N LEU A 707 35.39 8.69 17.94
CA LEU A 707 36.66 8.65 18.67
C LEU A 707 36.58 7.77 19.92
N HIS A 708 35.42 7.73 20.57
CA HIS A 708 35.10 6.80 21.65
C HIS A 708 33.59 6.50 21.68
N SER A 709 33.17 5.60 22.57
CA SER A 709 31.75 5.31 22.79
C SER A 709 31.37 5.57 24.24
N ASP A 710 30.34 6.38 24.47
CA ASP A 710 29.63 6.47 25.75
C ASP A 710 28.45 5.52 25.71
N LYS A 711 28.20 4.75 26.77
CA LYS A 711 27.15 3.73 26.78
C LYS A 711 25.75 4.31 26.61
N THR A 712 25.45 5.43 27.25
CA THR A 712 24.10 6.02 27.23
C THR A 712 23.87 6.78 25.93
N LEU A 713 24.86 7.53 25.43
CA LEU A 713 24.76 8.11 24.09
C LEU A 713 24.69 7.03 23.02
N GLY A 714 25.53 6.00 23.11
CA GLY A 714 25.58 4.85 22.20
C GLY A 714 24.27 4.05 22.16
N PHE A 715 23.58 3.93 23.29
CA PHE A 715 22.22 3.37 23.33
C PHE A 715 21.31 4.13 22.36
N HIS A 716 21.34 5.46 22.36
CA HIS A 716 20.48 6.27 21.50
C HIS A 716 20.98 6.40 20.06
N THR A 717 22.25 6.77 19.85
CA THR A 717 22.86 7.02 18.54
C THR A 717 22.99 5.74 17.72
N GLY A 718 23.27 4.60 18.37
CA GLY A 718 23.25 3.27 17.73
C GLY A 718 21.88 2.86 17.19
N TYR A 719 20.82 3.57 17.59
CA TYR A 719 19.47 3.41 17.07
C TYR A 719 18.99 4.62 16.26
N GLY A 720 19.91 5.42 15.71
CA GLY A 720 19.62 6.49 14.77
C GLY A 720 19.24 7.83 15.41
N ALA A 721 19.51 8.04 16.70
CA ALA A 721 19.42 9.38 17.28
C ALA A 721 20.57 10.27 16.80
N SER A 722 20.28 11.50 16.43
CA SER A 722 21.27 12.56 16.25
C SER A 722 21.42 13.34 17.55
N VAL A 723 22.66 13.65 17.93
CA VAL A 723 22.94 14.61 19.00
C VAL A 723 22.79 16.02 18.44
N LEU A 724 21.95 16.83 19.08
CA LEU A 724 21.72 18.21 18.63
C LEU A 724 22.62 19.20 19.36
N ARG A 725 22.59 19.19 20.71
CA ARG A 725 23.33 20.15 21.55
C ARG A 725 23.30 19.76 23.03
N LEU A 726 24.16 20.39 23.81
CA LEU A 726 24.09 20.37 25.27
C LEU A 726 22.94 21.24 25.80
N VAL A 727 22.37 20.84 26.94
CA VAL A 727 21.34 21.58 27.69
C VAL A 727 21.87 21.84 29.10
N PRO A 728 22.52 23.00 29.33
CA PRO A 728 23.07 23.37 30.64
C PRO A 728 21.99 23.42 31.72
N ASP A 729 22.36 23.10 32.96
CA ASP A 729 21.50 23.16 34.15
C ASP A 729 20.18 22.35 34.08
N PHE A 730 20.08 21.42 33.12
CA PHE A 730 18.88 20.61 32.92
C PHE A 730 18.60 19.67 34.11
N ARG A 731 19.63 19.05 34.69
CA ARG A 731 19.49 18.14 35.85
C ARG A 731 20.54 18.49 36.90
N PRO A 732 20.33 19.54 37.72
CA PRO A 732 21.33 20.04 38.67
C PRO A 732 21.88 18.99 39.64
N GLU A 733 21.13 17.92 39.89
CA GLU A 733 21.54 16.81 40.76
C GLU A 733 22.62 15.89 40.13
N ASP A 734 22.83 15.98 38.82
CA ASP A 734 23.84 15.23 38.07
C ASP A 734 25.21 15.93 38.12
N THR A 735 25.90 15.75 39.23
CA THR A 735 27.25 16.31 39.43
C THR A 735 28.31 15.68 38.51
N GLU A 736 28.07 14.48 37.98
CA GLU A 736 29.00 13.80 37.07
C GLU A 736 29.06 14.49 35.70
N ASN A 737 27.95 15.08 35.25
CA ASN A 737 27.85 15.84 34.00
C ASN A 737 27.70 17.35 34.24
N SER A 738 28.05 17.86 35.43
CA SER A 738 27.91 19.29 35.78
C SER A 738 26.51 19.85 35.52
N GLY A 739 25.47 19.06 35.85
CA GLY A 739 24.06 19.39 35.65
C GLY A 739 23.59 19.44 34.19
N THR A 740 24.48 19.18 33.23
CA THR A 740 24.24 19.38 31.80
C THR A 740 23.69 18.11 31.14
N GLY A 741 22.56 18.24 30.44
CA GLY A 741 21.99 17.19 29.61
C GLY A 741 22.47 17.24 28.16
N VAL A 742 22.20 16.19 27.39
CA VAL A 742 22.48 16.09 25.96
C VAL A 742 21.17 15.92 25.22
N LEU A 743 20.76 16.92 24.44
CA LEU A 743 19.56 16.85 23.61
C LEU A 743 19.82 15.98 22.39
N ILE A 744 18.99 14.96 22.23
CA ILE A 744 18.98 14.03 21.10
C ILE A 744 17.64 14.10 20.37
N GLN A 745 17.65 13.78 19.08
CA GLN A 745 16.46 13.69 18.24
C GLN A 745 16.50 12.45 17.35
N TYR A 746 15.35 11.79 17.22
CA TYR A 746 15.11 10.74 16.23
C TYR A 746 14.24 11.29 15.10
N GLN A 747 14.67 11.02 13.87
CA GLN A 747 13.90 11.27 12.65
C GLN A 747 13.08 10.02 12.30
N VAL A 748 11.96 9.82 13.00
CA VAL A 748 11.18 8.57 12.91
C VAL A 748 10.45 8.38 11.58
N LYS A 749 10.18 9.45 10.81
CA LYS A 749 9.51 9.38 9.50
C LYS A 749 10.46 9.12 8.32
N ALA A 750 11.75 9.47 8.46
CA ALA A 750 12.76 9.36 7.40
C ALA A 750 13.61 8.08 7.49
N TRP A 751 13.14 7.06 8.21
CA TRP A 751 14.01 6.00 8.76
C TRP A 751 14.46 4.91 7.77
N VAL A 752 14.24 5.06 6.47
CA VAL A 752 14.59 4.04 5.46
C VAL A 752 15.60 4.63 4.47
N ALA A 753 16.88 4.57 4.86
CA ALA A 753 18.03 4.70 3.98
C ALA A 753 19.28 4.04 4.60
N SER A 754 19.18 2.81 5.12
CA SER A 754 20.33 1.88 5.27
C SER A 754 19.88 0.54 5.86
N SER A 755 19.37 -0.36 5.04
CA SER A 755 19.25 -1.76 5.44
C SER A 755 19.36 -2.67 4.23
N THR A 756 20.55 -2.69 3.65
CA THR A 756 21.03 -3.81 2.84
C THR A 756 22.50 -4.03 3.18
N SER A 757 22.82 -5.27 3.58
CA SER A 757 24.13 -5.84 3.90
C SER A 757 24.73 -5.58 5.28
N SER A 758 24.39 -6.45 6.24
CA SER A 758 25.35 -6.93 7.23
C SER A 758 26.14 -8.10 6.62
N SER A 759 27.22 -7.80 5.90
CA SER A 759 28.31 -8.74 5.69
C SER A 759 29.64 -8.02 5.80
N SER A 760 30.56 -8.66 6.51
CA SER A 760 31.88 -8.14 6.87
C SER A 760 32.73 -7.72 5.65
N SER A 761 33.23 -6.49 5.61
CA SER A 761 34.67 -6.19 5.39
C SER A 761 34.98 -4.68 5.33
N THR A 762 35.98 -4.30 6.13
CA THR A 762 36.94 -3.17 5.99
C THR A 762 36.46 -1.81 5.46
N ALA A 763 36.52 -0.84 6.37
CA ALA A 763 36.37 0.60 6.19
C ALA A 763 37.06 1.19 4.94
N LYS A 764 36.28 1.95 4.17
CA LYS A 764 36.69 3.24 3.58
C LYS A 764 35.51 4.20 3.73
N GLY A 765 35.73 5.26 4.50
CA GLY A 765 34.71 6.23 4.85
C GLY A 765 34.20 6.99 3.63
N THR A 766 32.90 7.21 3.59
CA THR A 766 32.30 8.28 2.81
C THR A 766 31.30 8.98 3.72
N LYS A 767 31.56 10.26 3.98
CA LYS A 767 30.78 11.13 4.86
C LYS A 767 29.40 11.35 4.24
N THR A 768 28.34 10.96 4.93
CA THR A 768 26.97 11.42 4.66
C THR A 768 26.73 12.71 5.44
N THR A 769 27.04 13.84 4.80
CA THR A 769 26.47 15.14 5.16
C THR A 769 25.20 15.33 4.35
N GLY A 770 24.12 15.84 4.96
CA GLY A 770 22.85 16.16 4.29
C GLY A 770 22.99 17.25 3.22
N ALA A 771 23.50 16.86 2.06
CA ALA A 771 23.55 17.66 0.85
C ALA A 771 22.51 17.12 -0.14
N THR A 772 21.74 18.03 -0.75
CA THR A 772 20.97 17.78 -1.98
C THR A 772 21.87 17.09 -3.00
N SER A 773 21.48 15.92 -3.52
CA SER A 773 22.26 15.20 -4.52
C SER A 773 22.42 16.04 -5.80
N GLU A 774 23.66 16.37 -6.16
CA GLU A 774 24.03 16.97 -7.45
C GLU A 774 24.07 15.92 -8.59
N ALA A 775 23.74 14.65 -8.31
CA ALA A 775 23.75 13.60 -9.31
C ALA A 775 22.69 13.85 -10.42
N PRO A 776 22.99 13.53 -11.69
CA PRO A 776 22.03 13.60 -12.79
C PRO A 776 20.76 12.82 -12.47
N GLY A 777 19.60 13.30 -12.95
CA GLY A 777 18.29 12.77 -12.61
C GLY A 777 18.16 11.29 -12.98
N LEU A 778 18.85 10.88 -14.05
CA LEU A 778 18.91 9.51 -14.52
C LEU A 778 19.56 8.55 -13.51
N GLU A 779 20.65 8.96 -12.85
CA GLU A 779 21.34 8.11 -11.88
C GLU A 779 20.53 7.97 -10.59
N ILE A 780 19.88 9.06 -10.15
CA ILE A 780 18.95 9.01 -9.02
C ILE A 780 17.78 8.08 -9.32
N LEU A 781 17.21 8.15 -10.53
CA LEU A 781 16.14 7.25 -10.94
C LEU A 781 16.59 5.80 -11.07
N ALA A 782 17.80 5.55 -11.59
CA ALA A 782 18.36 4.21 -11.68
C ALA A 782 18.54 3.58 -10.29
N GLU A 783 19.13 4.30 -9.34
CA GLU A 783 19.28 3.84 -7.95
C GLU A 783 17.92 3.56 -7.30
N ILE A 784 16.96 4.49 -7.44
CA ILE A 784 15.62 4.32 -6.87
C ILE A 784 14.93 3.10 -7.46
N MET A 785 14.98 2.92 -8.79
CA MET A 785 14.37 1.77 -9.49
C MET A 785 15.03 0.46 -9.06
N GLU A 786 16.35 0.40 -8.97
CA GLU A 786 17.06 -0.80 -8.50
C GLU A 786 16.67 -1.14 -7.05
N ASP A 787 16.56 -0.14 -6.17
CA ASP A 787 16.18 -0.33 -4.77
C ASP A 787 14.72 -0.81 -4.57
N ILE A 788 13.85 -0.64 -5.56
CA ILE A 788 12.48 -1.20 -5.56
C ILE A 788 12.38 -2.48 -6.41
N GLY A 789 13.51 -3.01 -6.90
CA GLY A 789 13.58 -4.29 -7.60
C GLY A 789 13.41 -4.22 -9.12
N TYR A 790 13.58 -3.04 -9.73
CA TYR A 790 13.53 -2.84 -11.18
C TYR A 790 14.91 -2.48 -11.73
N THR A 791 15.46 -3.31 -12.62
CA THR A 791 16.69 -2.98 -13.33
C THR A 791 16.38 -2.08 -14.51
N LEU A 792 16.94 -0.87 -14.51
CA LEU A 792 16.78 0.08 -15.60
C LEU A 792 17.52 -0.40 -16.86
N ASP A 793 16.80 -0.50 -17.98
CA ASP A 793 17.42 -0.75 -19.28
C ASP A 793 18.01 0.56 -19.83
N ARG A 794 19.31 0.76 -19.62
CA ARG A 794 20.03 1.95 -20.10
C ARG A 794 20.11 2.04 -21.63
N THR A 795 19.68 1.01 -22.37
CA THR A 795 19.64 1.02 -23.84
C THR A 795 18.32 1.52 -24.41
N ASP A 796 17.26 1.62 -23.61
CA ASP A 796 15.97 2.23 -23.98
C ASP A 796 15.34 3.00 -22.80
N LEU A 797 15.84 4.22 -22.56
CA LEU A 797 15.32 5.11 -21.52
C LEU A 797 13.97 5.76 -21.88
N SER A 798 13.50 5.58 -23.11
CA SER A 798 12.19 6.04 -23.59
C SER A 798 11.07 5.06 -23.23
N GLN A 799 11.43 3.87 -22.75
CA GLN A 799 10.53 2.88 -22.20
C GLN A 799 9.79 3.46 -20.98
N GLY A 800 8.46 3.45 -21.05
CA GLY A 800 7.63 3.92 -19.93
C GLY A 800 7.79 3.03 -18.69
N PHE A 801 7.61 3.61 -17.50
CA PHE A 801 7.78 2.88 -16.22
C PHE A 801 6.97 1.55 -16.19
N PHE A 802 5.76 1.53 -16.74
CA PHE A 802 4.90 0.35 -16.80
C PHE A 802 5.45 -0.80 -17.65
N SER A 803 6.25 -0.50 -18.66
CA SER A 803 6.89 -1.54 -19.46
C SER A 803 7.99 -2.26 -18.67
N TYR A 804 8.40 -1.75 -17.50
CA TYR A 804 9.20 -2.48 -16.51
C TYR A 804 8.34 -3.36 -15.58
N GLY A 805 7.01 -3.29 -15.67
CA GLY A 805 6.08 -3.92 -14.74
C GLY A 805 5.71 -3.05 -13.53
N ILE A 806 6.12 -1.77 -13.52
CA ILE A 806 5.84 -0.82 -12.44
C ILE A 806 4.35 -0.45 -12.42
N ASP A 807 3.67 -0.56 -11.27
CA ASP A 807 2.26 -0.18 -11.14
C ASP A 807 2.03 1.20 -10.47
N SER A 808 0.76 1.57 -10.23
CA SER A 808 0.41 2.87 -9.64
C SER A 808 0.85 3.05 -8.18
N LEU A 809 0.93 1.98 -7.39
CA LEU A 809 1.43 2.03 -6.02
C LEU A 809 2.96 2.16 -6.02
N GLU A 810 3.63 1.47 -6.94
CA GLU A 810 5.08 1.55 -7.14
C GLU A 810 5.50 2.92 -7.71
N LEU A 811 4.70 3.56 -8.56
CA LEU A 811 4.92 4.95 -8.95
C LEU A 811 4.89 5.91 -7.74
N VAL A 812 3.94 5.73 -6.83
CA VAL A 812 3.90 6.53 -5.59
C VAL A 812 5.16 6.27 -4.75
N ARG A 813 5.68 5.03 -4.72
CA ARG A 813 6.97 4.73 -4.06
C ARG A 813 8.14 5.45 -4.74
N ILE A 814 8.23 5.42 -6.07
CA ILE A 814 9.25 6.15 -6.83
C ILE A 814 9.18 7.64 -6.51
N ARG A 815 7.98 8.24 -6.50
CA ARG A 815 7.77 9.65 -6.12
C ARG A 815 8.26 9.92 -4.71
N ASN A 816 7.87 9.11 -3.74
CA ASN A 816 8.24 9.32 -2.33
C ASN A 816 9.75 9.19 -2.14
N ARG A 817 10.39 8.21 -2.80
CA ARG A 817 11.85 8.06 -2.79
C ARG A 817 12.55 9.22 -3.50
N LEU A 818 11.98 9.75 -4.57
CA LEU A 818 12.48 10.98 -5.22
C LEU A 818 12.34 12.20 -4.29
N ILE A 819 11.21 12.36 -3.59
CA ILE A 819 11.03 13.41 -2.57
C ILE A 819 12.11 13.30 -1.49
N ALA A 820 12.36 12.08 -1.01
CA ALA A 820 13.38 11.81 0.00
C ALA A 820 14.81 12.09 -0.53
N ALA A 821 15.14 11.61 -1.73
CA ALA A 821 16.45 11.78 -2.35
C ALA A 821 16.75 13.24 -2.72
N LEU A 822 15.73 14.00 -3.12
CA LEU A 822 15.84 15.40 -3.53
C LEU A 822 15.61 16.39 -2.39
N GLY A 823 15.06 15.95 -1.26
CA GLY A 823 14.75 16.79 -0.10
C GLY A 823 13.70 17.87 -0.39
N ARG A 824 12.81 17.67 -1.38
CA ARG A 824 11.78 18.64 -1.79
C ARG A 824 10.47 17.97 -2.16
N GLU A 825 9.36 18.69 -2.03
CA GLU A 825 8.06 18.23 -2.52
C GLU A 825 8.06 18.11 -4.05
N LEU A 826 7.41 17.07 -4.55
CA LEU A 826 7.20 16.83 -5.97
C LEU A 826 5.70 16.73 -6.25
N PRO A 827 5.19 17.28 -7.38
CA PRO A 827 3.78 17.16 -7.75
C PRO A 827 3.33 15.71 -7.79
N ALA A 828 2.08 15.44 -7.38
CA ALA A 828 1.49 14.10 -7.46
C ALA A 828 1.40 13.56 -8.90
N THR A 829 1.40 14.45 -9.89
CA THR A 829 1.35 14.13 -11.31
C THR A 829 2.73 13.95 -11.95
N LEU A 830 3.85 14.15 -11.24
CA LEU A 830 5.18 14.23 -11.84
C LEU A 830 5.51 13.01 -12.74
N LEU A 831 5.35 11.80 -12.22
CA LEU A 831 5.60 10.56 -12.97
C LEU A 831 4.57 10.29 -14.09
N LEU A 832 3.49 11.08 -14.16
CA LEU A 832 2.46 11.03 -15.22
C LEU A 832 2.74 12.06 -16.31
N ASP A 833 3.26 13.22 -15.90
CA ASP A 833 3.69 14.28 -16.80
C ASP A 833 4.94 13.83 -17.57
N PHE A 834 5.77 13.00 -16.93
CA PHE A 834 7.00 12.42 -17.47
C PHE A 834 6.98 10.88 -17.29
N PRO A 835 6.29 10.14 -18.20
CA PRO A 835 5.94 8.73 -17.99
C PRO A 835 7.06 7.72 -18.32
N ASN A 836 8.25 8.19 -18.67
CA ASN A 836 9.44 7.37 -18.89
C ASN A 836 10.65 7.98 -18.17
N VAL A 837 11.70 7.17 -18.06
CA VAL A 837 12.88 7.48 -17.25
C VAL A 837 13.64 8.68 -17.83
N GLN A 838 13.74 8.79 -19.16
CA GLN A 838 14.41 9.89 -19.84
C GLN A 838 13.71 11.23 -19.57
N ASP A 839 12.41 11.32 -19.84
CA ASP A 839 11.62 12.54 -19.69
C ASP A 839 11.62 13.03 -18.23
N LEU A 840 11.57 12.09 -17.27
CA LEU A 840 11.61 12.43 -15.86
C LEU A 840 12.99 12.88 -15.41
N ALA A 841 14.06 12.19 -15.85
CA ALA A 841 15.44 12.59 -15.58
C ALA A 841 15.71 14.01 -16.09
N ASP A 842 15.33 14.29 -17.34
CA ASP A 842 15.53 15.58 -17.99
C ASP A 842 14.75 16.69 -17.28
N GLN A 843 13.51 16.42 -16.85
CA GLN A 843 12.74 17.37 -16.06
C GLN A 843 13.36 17.62 -14.68
N LEU A 844 13.80 16.56 -13.98
CA LEU A 844 14.46 16.68 -12.68
C LEU A 844 15.76 17.48 -12.79
N ASP A 845 16.52 17.31 -13.87
CA ASP A 845 17.75 18.07 -14.13
C ASP A 845 17.45 19.52 -14.50
N LYS A 846 16.44 19.75 -15.34
CA LYS A 846 15.96 21.10 -15.69
C LYS A 846 15.48 21.88 -14.46
N GLU A 847 14.69 21.26 -13.59
CA GLU A 847 14.19 21.89 -12.36
C GLU A 847 15.27 22.12 -11.30
N ARG A 848 16.41 21.43 -11.40
CA ARG A 848 17.58 21.62 -10.54
C ARG A 848 18.62 22.58 -11.14
N GLY A 849 18.34 23.16 -12.31
CA GLY A 849 19.27 24.06 -13.00
C GLY A 849 20.52 23.36 -13.55
N LEU A 850 20.48 22.03 -13.68
CA LEU A 850 21.56 21.21 -14.24
C LEU A 850 21.52 21.17 -15.79
N GLY A 851 20.58 21.88 -16.41
CA GLY A 851 20.41 21.96 -17.87
C GLY A 851 21.19 23.10 -18.54
N ALA A 852 22.31 22.76 -19.18
CA ALA A 852 22.86 23.48 -20.35
C ALA A 852 23.62 22.45 -21.19
N THR A 853 23.12 22.02 -22.36
CA THR A 853 23.22 22.76 -23.63
C THR A 853 22.08 22.37 -24.59
N ALA A 854 21.37 23.37 -25.11
CA ALA A 854 20.41 23.17 -26.19
C ALA A 854 21.11 23.08 -27.56
N PRO A 855 20.60 22.29 -28.53
CA PRO A 855 21.11 22.21 -29.90
C PRO A 855 20.65 23.44 -30.70
N GLN A 856 21.56 24.08 -31.46
CA GLN A 856 21.19 25.03 -32.50
C GLN A 856 20.92 24.30 -33.82
N ALA A 857 19.74 24.53 -34.39
CA ALA A 857 19.40 24.20 -35.77
C ALA A 857 20.06 25.18 -36.75
N PRO A 858 20.28 24.76 -38.02
CA PRO A 858 20.16 25.68 -39.14
C PRO A 858 19.23 25.15 -40.24
N GLU A 859 18.36 26.03 -40.75
CA GLU A 859 17.66 25.90 -42.04
C GLU A 859 18.47 26.60 -43.15
N GLY A 860 18.46 26.07 -44.37
CA GLY A 860 18.79 26.80 -45.60
C GLY A 860 19.74 26.11 -46.60
N GLU A 861 19.21 25.81 -47.79
CA GLU A 861 19.76 25.07 -48.93
C GLU A 861 21.03 25.64 -49.59
N THR A 862 21.98 24.79 -50.04
CA THR A 862 22.36 24.51 -51.46
C THR A 862 23.79 23.92 -51.59
N GLU A 863 23.87 22.87 -52.41
CA GLU A 863 25.00 22.32 -53.19
C GLU A 863 26.38 22.00 -52.55
N GLY A 864 26.71 20.70 -52.63
CA GLY A 864 27.99 20.23 -53.21
C GLY A 864 29.18 20.09 -52.27
N GLY A 865 29.55 18.83 -51.95
CA GLY A 865 30.90 18.52 -51.47
C GLY A 865 30.97 17.38 -50.47
N SER A 866 31.39 16.22 -50.97
CA SER A 866 31.81 15.03 -50.23
C SER A 866 32.71 15.31 -49.02
N ASN A 867 32.45 14.64 -47.90
CA ASN A 867 33.48 13.81 -47.27
C ASN A 867 32.85 12.76 -46.35
N GLN A 868 33.16 11.51 -46.69
CA GLN A 868 32.96 10.31 -45.89
C GLN A 868 33.90 10.36 -44.69
N GLU A 869 33.41 9.98 -43.51
CA GLU A 869 34.19 9.14 -42.59
C GLU A 869 33.24 8.29 -41.74
N GLN A 870 33.60 7.01 -41.66
CA GLN A 870 32.76 5.86 -41.42
C GLN A 870 32.67 5.54 -39.92
N ASN A 871 31.45 5.44 -39.38
CA ASN A 871 31.13 4.50 -38.31
C ASN A 871 30.09 3.53 -38.88
N ALA A 872 30.55 2.36 -39.30
CA ALA A 872 29.69 1.33 -39.88
C ALA A 872 28.79 0.74 -38.77
N GLU A 873 27.49 1.00 -38.84
CA GLU A 873 26.50 0.18 -38.13
C GLU A 873 26.68 -1.28 -38.59
N THR A 874 26.69 -2.22 -37.65
CA THR A 874 26.79 -3.66 -37.94
C THR A 874 25.50 -4.38 -37.51
N GLY A 875 25.18 -5.49 -38.17
CA GLY A 875 24.04 -6.34 -37.84
C GLY A 875 22.70 -5.83 -38.37
N TRP A 876 21.60 -6.08 -37.65
CA TRP A 876 20.24 -5.74 -38.12
C TRP A 876 20.02 -4.22 -38.27
N ALA A 877 20.77 -3.40 -37.54
CA ALA A 877 20.68 -1.95 -37.63
C ALA A 877 21.02 -1.46 -39.05
N SER A 878 22.03 -2.05 -39.69
CA SER A 878 22.52 -1.67 -41.02
C SER A 878 21.72 -2.26 -42.19
N ILE A 879 20.74 -3.13 -41.94
CA ILE A 879 19.90 -3.70 -43.00
C ILE A 879 18.99 -2.62 -43.58
N ASP A 880 19.23 -2.27 -44.83
CA ASP A 880 18.39 -1.35 -45.59
C ASP A 880 17.15 -2.04 -46.20
N LEU A 881 16.30 -1.24 -46.84
CA LEU A 881 15.07 -1.72 -47.47
C LEU A 881 15.30 -2.79 -48.54
N GLU A 882 16.34 -2.65 -49.35
CA GLU A 882 16.60 -3.56 -50.47
C GLU A 882 17.20 -4.87 -49.97
N GLN A 883 18.12 -4.79 -49.00
CA GLN A 883 18.67 -5.95 -48.29
C GLN A 883 17.57 -6.72 -47.55
N MET A 884 16.61 -6.04 -46.91
CA MET A 884 15.47 -6.68 -46.26
C MET A 884 14.59 -7.43 -47.27
N LYS A 885 14.29 -6.83 -48.42
CA LYS A 885 13.51 -7.49 -49.49
C LYS A 885 14.24 -8.72 -50.03
N GLN A 886 15.55 -8.62 -50.28
CA GLN A 886 16.37 -9.75 -50.73
C GLN A 886 16.44 -10.87 -49.69
N LEU A 887 16.51 -10.52 -48.41
CA LEU A 887 16.51 -11.47 -47.31
C LEU A 887 15.16 -12.19 -47.23
N GLN A 888 14.04 -11.46 -47.27
CA GLN A 888 12.69 -12.06 -47.30
C GLN A 888 12.48 -12.95 -48.53
N GLU A 889 12.97 -12.55 -49.71
CA GLU A 889 12.85 -13.37 -50.92
C GLU A 889 13.65 -14.69 -50.81
N LYS A 890 14.87 -14.64 -50.28
CA LYS A 890 15.69 -15.84 -50.06
C LYS A 890 15.04 -16.77 -49.03
N LEU A 891 14.53 -16.22 -47.93
CA LEU A 891 13.80 -17.01 -46.93
C LEU A 891 12.53 -17.63 -47.53
N ASN A 892 11.78 -16.88 -48.33
CA ASN A 892 10.56 -17.37 -48.97
C ASN A 892 10.86 -18.56 -49.88
N LYS A 893 11.90 -18.46 -50.74
CA LYS A 893 12.36 -19.56 -51.59
C LYS A 893 12.78 -20.79 -50.79
N LEU A 894 13.49 -20.61 -49.66
CA LEU A 894 13.91 -21.71 -48.81
C LEU A 894 12.73 -22.38 -48.09
N TYR A 895 11.80 -21.60 -47.55
CA TYR A 895 10.62 -22.15 -46.89
C TYR A 895 9.68 -22.85 -47.87
N ALA A 896 9.61 -22.39 -49.13
CA ALA A 896 8.81 -23.02 -50.18
C ALA A 896 9.35 -24.37 -50.66
N LEU A 897 10.59 -24.76 -50.32
CA LEU A 897 11.14 -26.06 -50.73
C LEU A 897 10.30 -27.22 -50.17
N PRO A 898 9.99 -28.26 -50.98
CA PRO A 898 9.11 -29.37 -50.57
C PRO A 898 9.55 -30.07 -49.28
N GLN A 899 10.85 -30.24 -49.07
CA GLN A 899 11.40 -30.83 -47.85
C GLN A 899 11.13 -30.00 -46.58
N ASN A 900 11.16 -28.67 -46.69
CA ASN A 900 10.92 -27.76 -45.56
C ASN A 900 9.42 -27.64 -45.29
N GLN A 901 8.59 -27.53 -46.33
CA GLN A 901 7.14 -27.60 -46.18
C GLN A 901 6.66 -28.92 -45.56
N LYS A 902 7.32 -30.05 -45.87
CA LYS A 902 7.04 -31.34 -45.24
C LYS A 902 7.36 -31.32 -43.73
N LYS A 903 8.56 -30.87 -43.33
CA LYS A 903 8.94 -30.73 -41.91
C LYS A 903 7.96 -29.84 -41.14
N LEU A 904 7.61 -28.68 -41.72
CA LEU A 904 6.70 -27.70 -41.13
C LEU A 904 5.26 -28.25 -41.01
N GLY A 905 4.80 -28.99 -42.02
CA GLY A 905 3.50 -29.65 -42.03
C GLY A 905 3.39 -30.78 -40.99
N GLU A 906 4.44 -31.59 -40.81
CA GLU A 906 4.49 -32.63 -39.78
C GLU A 906 4.44 -32.04 -38.36
N LEU A 907 5.16 -30.94 -38.11
CA LEU A 907 5.08 -30.21 -36.84
C LEU A 907 3.70 -29.58 -36.61
N ALA A 908 3.12 -29.00 -37.66
CA ALA A 908 1.80 -28.35 -37.59
C ALA A 908 0.71 -29.39 -37.29
N ALA A 909 0.72 -30.53 -37.99
CA ALA A 909 -0.21 -31.62 -37.74
C ALA A 909 -0.09 -32.23 -36.32
N LYS A 910 1.10 -32.14 -35.71
CA LYS A 910 1.36 -32.70 -34.38
C LYS A 910 0.99 -31.77 -33.23
N TYR A 911 1.22 -30.46 -33.40
CA TYR A 911 1.12 -29.50 -32.29
C TYR A 911 0.00 -28.48 -32.45
N LEU A 912 -0.57 -28.26 -33.64
CA LEU A 912 -1.77 -27.41 -33.74
C LEU A 912 -3.02 -28.16 -33.26
N PRO A 913 -3.96 -27.49 -32.59
CA PRO A 913 -4.07 -26.03 -32.43
C PRO A 913 -3.28 -25.41 -31.24
N ASP A 914 -2.45 -26.15 -30.51
CA ASP A 914 -1.61 -25.61 -29.42
C ASP A 914 -0.46 -24.75 -30.00
N LYS A 915 -0.75 -23.46 -30.20
CA LYS A 915 0.16 -22.49 -30.83
C LYS A 915 1.45 -22.30 -30.03
N SER A 916 1.41 -22.37 -28.69
CA SER A 916 2.61 -22.22 -27.84
C SER A 916 3.58 -23.39 -28.04
N ARG A 917 3.04 -24.61 -28.06
CA ARG A 917 3.83 -25.82 -28.31
C ARG A 917 4.31 -25.93 -29.75
N TYR A 918 3.55 -25.41 -30.71
CA TYR A 918 3.98 -25.29 -32.10
C TYR A 918 5.15 -24.31 -32.26
N LEU A 919 5.05 -23.10 -31.67
CA LEU A 919 6.10 -22.07 -31.73
C LEU A 919 7.42 -22.53 -31.09
N SER A 920 7.37 -23.24 -29.97
CA SER A 920 8.59 -23.81 -29.38
C SER A 920 9.18 -24.96 -30.21
N SER A 921 8.35 -25.72 -30.92
CA SER A 921 8.78 -26.88 -31.72
C SER A 921 9.25 -26.52 -33.14
N ILE A 922 8.76 -25.43 -33.73
CA ILE A 922 9.16 -24.95 -35.07
C ILE A 922 10.50 -24.22 -35.02
N GLU A 923 10.86 -23.63 -33.88
CA GLU A 923 12.05 -22.79 -33.70
C GLU A 923 13.37 -23.45 -34.15
N PRO A 924 13.67 -24.72 -33.82
CA PRO A 924 14.89 -25.38 -34.31
C PRO A 924 14.90 -25.55 -35.84
N VAL A 925 13.73 -25.80 -36.44
CA VAL A 925 13.60 -25.92 -37.90
C VAL A 925 13.78 -24.58 -38.58
N MET A 926 13.25 -23.50 -38.00
CA MET A 926 13.48 -22.15 -38.52
C MET A 926 14.95 -21.75 -38.42
N ALA A 927 15.61 -22.04 -37.30
CA ALA A 927 17.06 -21.80 -37.17
C ALA A 927 17.87 -22.61 -38.20
N GLU A 928 17.52 -23.87 -38.46
CA GLU A 928 18.17 -24.69 -39.50
C GLU A 928 18.00 -24.07 -40.90
N VAL A 929 16.80 -23.61 -41.23
CA VAL A 929 16.47 -23.09 -42.57
C VAL A 929 16.99 -21.67 -42.80
N GLU A 930 16.90 -20.78 -41.81
CA GLU A 930 17.32 -19.38 -41.94
C GLU A 930 18.83 -19.19 -41.78
N GLY A 931 19.52 -20.10 -41.08
CA GLY A 931 20.95 -20.00 -40.76
C GLY A 931 21.86 -19.64 -41.93
N PRO A 932 21.79 -20.32 -43.09
CA PRO A 932 22.63 -20.00 -44.24
C PRO A 932 22.36 -18.61 -44.81
N VAL A 933 21.13 -18.12 -44.73
CA VAL A 933 20.76 -16.77 -45.19
C VAL A 933 21.28 -15.74 -44.20
N LEU A 934 21.08 -15.94 -42.90
CA LEU A 934 21.56 -15.01 -41.88
C LEU A 934 23.09 -14.88 -41.89
N LEU A 935 23.81 -15.98 -42.10
CA LEU A 935 25.26 -15.97 -42.30
C LEU A 935 25.66 -15.17 -43.55
N ALA A 936 24.95 -15.37 -44.67
CA ALA A 936 25.24 -14.67 -45.92
C ALA A 936 24.99 -13.15 -45.87
N PHE A 937 24.13 -12.69 -44.96
CA PHE A 937 23.89 -11.26 -44.69
C PHE A 937 24.75 -10.70 -43.55
N GLY A 938 25.67 -11.50 -42.98
CA GLY A 938 26.50 -11.07 -41.85
C GLY A 938 25.71 -10.82 -40.56
N LEU A 939 24.52 -11.43 -40.44
CA LEU A 939 23.62 -11.28 -39.29
C LEU A 939 23.85 -12.38 -38.24
N ALA A 940 24.51 -13.46 -38.62
CA ALA A 940 25.00 -14.51 -37.73
C ALA A 940 26.49 -14.76 -37.98
N ASP A 941 27.26 -14.98 -36.92
CA ASP A 941 28.72 -15.17 -37.00
C ASP A 941 29.12 -16.60 -37.40
N ASP A 942 28.26 -17.59 -37.09
CA ASP A 942 28.46 -18.99 -37.44
C ASP A 942 27.13 -19.75 -37.55
N MET A 943 27.21 -21.00 -38.02
CA MET A 943 26.05 -21.89 -38.18
C MET A 943 25.65 -22.63 -36.89
N LYS A 944 26.16 -22.23 -35.70
CA LYS A 944 25.76 -22.89 -34.45
C LYS A 944 24.31 -22.50 -34.10
N PRO A 945 23.47 -23.45 -33.62
CA PRO A 945 22.07 -23.18 -33.33
C PRO A 945 21.81 -21.97 -32.43
N ALA A 946 22.61 -21.78 -31.37
CA ALA A 946 22.47 -20.66 -30.45
C ALA A 946 22.78 -19.29 -31.10
N THR A 947 23.77 -19.24 -31.99
CA THR A 947 24.16 -18.01 -32.72
C THR A 947 23.06 -17.62 -33.70
N VAL A 948 22.57 -18.59 -34.48
CA VAL A 948 21.49 -18.37 -35.44
C VAL A 948 20.21 -17.97 -34.72
N GLN A 949 19.83 -18.64 -33.64
CA GLN A 949 18.63 -18.30 -32.86
C GLN A 949 18.72 -16.88 -32.26
N LYS A 950 19.90 -16.47 -31.77
CA LYS A 950 20.12 -15.10 -31.30
C LYS A 950 19.97 -14.08 -32.43
N ALA A 951 20.53 -14.36 -33.60
CA ALA A 951 20.42 -13.50 -34.78
C ALA A 951 18.96 -13.31 -35.22
N ARG A 952 18.14 -14.37 -35.22
CA ARG A 952 16.73 -14.32 -35.65
C ARG A 952 15.86 -13.32 -34.89
N LYS A 953 16.17 -13.04 -33.62
CA LYS A 953 15.42 -12.08 -32.79
C LYS A 953 15.39 -10.67 -33.39
N GLY A 954 16.35 -10.31 -34.25
CA GLY A 954 16.39 -9.00 -34.91
C GLY A 954 15.52 -8.87 -36.17
N PHE A 955 15.01 -9.98 -36.71
CA PHE A 955 14.22 -9.97 -37.96
C PHE A 955 12.91 -9.20 -37.81
N THR A 956 12.09 -9.51 -36.81
CA THR A 956 10.78 -8.86 -36.59
C THR A 956 10.89 -7.35 -36.29
N PRO A 957 11.82 -6.88 -35.42
CA PRO A 957 12.06 -5.45 -35.26
C PRO A 957 12.46 -4.76 -36.56
N CYS A 958 13.32 -5.39 -37.38
CA CYS A 958 13.75 -4.83 -38.67
C CYS A 958 12.58 -4.71 -39.67
N VAL A 959 11.74 -5.75 -39.78
CA VAL A 959 10.50 -5.73 -40.58
C VAL A 959 9.58 -4.60 -40.12
N LYS A 960 9.36 -4.44 -38.81
CA LYS A 960 8.54 -3.35 -38.26
C LYS A 960 9.11 -1.97 -38.59
N ARG A 961 10.43 -1.79 -38.44
CA ARG A 961 11.13 -0.53 -38.73
C ARG A 961 10.96 -0.15 -40.21
N LEU A 962 11.24 -1.07 -41.13
CA LEU A 962 11.20 -0.81 -42.57
C LEU A 962 9.78 -0.82 -43.14
N GLY A 963 8.87 -1.61 -42.56
CA GLY A 963 7.49 -1.78 -42.99
C GLY A 963 6.56 -0.61 -42.67
N ARG A 964 6.87 0.22 -41.65
CA ARG A 964 6.07 1.43 -41.29
C ARG A 964 5.81 2.37 -42.46
N ARG A 965 6.71 2.41 -43.45
CA ARG A 965 6.61 3.25 -44.65
C ARG A 965 6.65 2.47 -45.97
N ASN A 966 6.72 1.13 -45.92
CA ASN A 966 6.85 0.27 -47.09
C ASN A 966 5.92 -0.95 -46.97
N PRO A 967 4.68 -0.88 -47.50
CA PRO A 967 3.70 -1.96 -47.41
C PRO A 967 4.20 -3.30 -47.98
N GLU A 968 5.04 -3.26 -49.02
CA GLU A 968 5.60 -4.44 -49.67
C GLU A 968 6.45 -5.32 -48.72
N VAL A 969 7.10 -4.73 -47.71
CA VAL A 969 7.88 -5.48 -46.70
C VAL A 969 6.94 -6.26 -45.77
N LEU A 970 5.78 -5.68 -45.44
CA LEU A 970 4.77 -6.33 -44.60
C LEU A 970 4.04 -7.43 -45.38
N GLU A 971 3.75 -7.21 -46.66
CA GLU A 971 3.15 -8.23 -47.54
C GLU A 971 4.06 -9.46 -47.69
N ARG A 972 5.35 -9.25 -47.93
CA ARG A 972 6.34 -10.35 -47.99
C ARG A 972 6.49 -11.09 -46.68
N ASP A 973 6.37 -10.40 -45.54
CA ASP A 973 6.39 -11.03 -44.21
C ASP A 973 5.15 -11.93 -44.00
N GLN A 974 3.98 -11.47 -44.44
CA GLN A 974 2.76 -12.29 -44.40
C GLN A 974 2.87 -13.55 -45.27
N GLU A 975 3.53 -13.48 -46.42
CA GLU A 975 3.81 -14.66 -47.24
C GLU A 975 4.72 -15.67 -46.54
N LEU A 976 5.76 -15.19 -45.85
CA LEU A 976 6.63 -16.02 -45.02
C LEU A 976 5.85 -16.71 -43.90
N LEU A 977 4.99 -15.97 -43.19
CA LEU A 977 4.14 -16.53 -42.12
C LEU A 977 3.18 -17.60 -42.63
N LYS A 978 2.65 -17.47 -43.86
CA LYS A 978 1.83 -18.52 -44.51
C LYS A 978 2.64 -19.79 -44.78
N LEU A 979 3.87 -19.66 -45.28
CA LEU A 979 4.75 -20.80 -45.50
C LEU A 979 5.15 -21.49 -44.19
N LEU A 980 5.19 -20.75 -43.09
CA LEU A 980 5.45 -21.24 -41.74
C LEU A 980 4.23 -21.84 -41.04
N LYS A 981 3.05 -21.86 -41.69
CA LYS A 981 1.77 -22.29 -41.09
C LYS A 981 1.39 -21.48 -39.83
N LEU A 982 1.82 -20.22 -39.76
CA LEU A 982 1.53 -19.28 -38.67
C LEU A 982 0.42 -18.27 -39.02
N ALA A 983 -0.04 -18.27 -40.27
CA ALA A 983 -1.05 -17.34 -40.76
C ALA A 983 -2.51 -17.80 -40.54
N ASP A 984 -2.71 -19.07 -40.15
CA ASP A 984 -3.98 -19.65 -39.69
C ASP A 984 -3.93 -19.85 -38.14
#